data_AF-D2UXB9-F1
#
_entry.id   AF-D2UXB9-F1
#
_cell.length_a   1.000
_cell.length_b   1.000
_cell.length_c   1.000
_cell.angle_alpha   90.00
_cell.angle_beta   90.00
_cell.angle_gamma   90.00
#
_symmetry.space_group_name_H-M   'P 1'
#
loop_
_entity.id
_entity.type
_entity.pdbx_description
1 polymer ?
#
loop_
_entity_poly.entity_id
_entity_poly.type
_entity_poly.pdbx_seq_one_letter_code
_entity_poly.pdbx_strand_id
1 'polypeptide(L)'
;MSSFNLASMLGLKNSCNNPSLSCLFEKYTDTFSKIFGASSKLHSLDEIQLDKILKILDLCNIYEKHENTSGLKFETEKKKKIYLIEQYYKNPDSRDVEFLINDFKKNNEMAGSPIHDSEQRQNMFKTKENFQASKKSLEAYSKTKLFFDDDLNSINIKELDNILKIADESLKISPNCIEAFNILGLYKSNNYEQALKYFREGQEKKDEYYSSNLKFNEKDNWTKHELRQYFRSIIGEANILRKMGKYQEALDSYNRAVKLDAIIHGSMVSYCNFQYNIPECLMKLGKWKEAYDFMKKNKDLLSLASSKVLLWSFALCDFMIKKKSSKDNSVEEHVEFIESGREKDSELYGSIAVAALNSPLVYEYLLGIRKLANVRIPNSLVFSSDESSICSQAQYISDHLDLWLSNPEALEWAIKNANIINSHLTLNNEEKKLGRKYFDNSKPFDNFFKLYSKLYFPDSRADVNLYLLHCAVRAKNLDAVKLLVDQGATIYTKSEPTPFHFACYYDYGSDIVKYFCEKTGTPLKTVKIKQSPLIMAINQGNWKPLVEILSYLLKKNSLTNDILQTCVKELFNTSVYECVKGLEKCQRCYMTNVPHSNDVSFEKCVDAIILFGLKLLNKFYIVMNRSTFKKIIHAIY
;
A
#
# COMPACT_ATOMS: atom_id res chain seq x y z
N MET A 1 -40.01 -5.69 -54.26
CA MET A 1 -40.33 -4.75 -53.15
C MET A 1 -39.70 -5.34 -51.89
N SER A 2 -38.43 -5.05 -51.61
CA SER A 2 -37.95 -3.86 -50.86
C SER A 2 -38.61 -3.80 -49.47
N SER A 3 -37.90 -3.84 -48.35
CA SER A 3 -36.69 -3.05 -48.07
C SER A 3 -36.00 -3.57 -46.80
N PHE A 4 -34.72 -3.89 -46.92
CA PHE A 4 -33.60 -3.21 -46.29
C PHE A 4 -33.45 -3.36 -44.76
N ASN A 5 -32.36 -4.08 -44.46
CA ASN A 5 -31.68 -4.26 -43.20
C ASN A 5 -31.27 -2.90 -42.59
N LEU A 6 -31.80 -2.57 -41.41
CA LEU A 6 -31.41 -1.39 -40.61
C LEU A 6 -30.53 -1.78 -39.41
N ALA A 7 -29.95 -2.98 -39.41
CA ALA A 7 -28.89 -3.36 -38.47
C ALA A 7 -27.52 -2.76 -38.85
N SER A 8 -27.41 -2.03 -39.97
CA SER A 8 -26.14 -1.61 -40.57
C SER A 8 -25.89 -0.09 -40.64
N MET A 9 -26.69 0.76 -40.00
CA MET A 9 -26.40 2.20 -39.94
C MET A 9 -26.61 2.75 -38.52
N LEU A 10 -25.51 2.80 -37.75
CA LEU A 10 -25.28 3.69 -36.60
C LEU A 10 -26.08 3.41 -35.33
N GLY A 11 -25.51 2.62 -34.41
CA GLY A 11 -25.98 2.61 -33.02
C GLY A 11 -25.59 1.37 -32.22
N LEU A 12 -24.31 1.31 -31.83
CA LEU A 12 -23.78 0.40 -30.82
C LEU A 12 -24.67 0.37 -29.57
N LYS A 13 -25.48 -0.69 -29.41
CA LYS A 13 -26.03 -1.10 -28.12
C LYS A 13 -25.17 -2.23 -27.58
N ASN A 14 -24.28 -1.87 -26.64
CA ASN A 14 -23.83 -2.68 -25.49
C ASN A 14 -22.82 -1.87 -24.66
N SER A 15 -23.30 -0.82 -23.99
CA SER A 15 -22.69 -0.35 -22.74
C SER A 15 -23.56 -0.89 -21.61
N CYS A 16 -22.98 -1.64 -20.69
CA CYS A 16 -23.76 -2.40 -19.72
C CYS A 16 -24.52 -1.45 -18.77
N ASN A 17 -25.85 -1.54 -18.83
CA ASN A 17 -26.89 -1.13 -17.86
C ASN A 17 -27.64 0.21 -18.09
N ASN A 18 -28.30 0.37 -19.24
CA ASN A 18 -29.25 1.48 -19.59
C ASN A 18 -30.46 1.57 -18.58
N PRO A 19 -31.33 2.64 -18.48
CA PRO A 19 -31.80 3.42 -19.63
C PRO A 19 -32.53 4.79 -19.46
N SER A 20 -32.06 5.80 -18.69
CA SER A 20 -32.75 7.11 -18.73
C SER A 20 -31.90 8.38 -18.67
N LEU A 21 -30.60 8.28 -18.49
CA LEU A 21 -29.70 9.43 -18.64
C LEU A 21 -28.51 8.97 -19.47
N SER A 22 -28.21 9.71 -20.54
CA SER A 22 -26.92 9.61 -21.23
C SER A 22 -25.84 9.71 -20.15
N CYS A 23 -25.22 8.60 -19.79
CA CYS A 23 -24.30 8.62 -18.68
C CYS A 23 -23.14 9.52 -19.10
N LEU A 24 -22.91 10.59 -18.34
CA LEU A 24 -21.75 11.47 -18.46
C LEU A 24 -20.39 10.71 -18.39
N PHE A 25 -20.43 9.40 -18.15
CA PHE A 25 -19.39 8.38 -18.34
C PHE A 25 -18.51 8.55 -19.58
N GLU A 26 -19.11 8.65 -20.77
CA GLU A 26 -18.33 8.64 -22.02
C GLU A 26 -17.61 9.97 -22.26
N LYS A 27 -18.04 11.05 -21.62
CA LYS A 27 -17.42 12.36 -21.85
C LYS A 27 -16.03 12.50 -21.24
N TYR A 28 -15.63 11.65 -20.28
CA TYR A 28 -14.36 11.83 -19.56
C TYR A 28 -13.61 10.58 -19.11
N THR A 29 -14.04 9.36 -19.47
CA THR A 29 -13.35 8.13 -19.02
C THR A 29 -12.54 7.49 -20.16
N ASP A 30 -11.53 8.23 -20.62
CA ASP A 30 -10.44 7.67 -21.44
C ASP A 30 -9.60 6.67 -20.63
N THR A 31 -9.83 6.48 -19.32
CA THR A 31 -9.07 5.54 -18.47
C THR A 31 -9.09 4.10 -18.99
N PHE A 32 -10.28 3.51 -19.21
CA PHE A 32 -10.37 2.13 -19.69
C PHE A 32 -9.83 2.00 -21.13
N SER A 33 -10.11 2.99 -21.98
CA SER A 33 -9.57 3.05 -23.35
C SER A 33 -8.04 3.20 -23.37
N LYS A 34 -7.47 4.02 -22.48
CA LYS A 34 -6.02 4.19 -22.26
C LYS A 34 -5.35 2.92 -21.78
N ILE A 35 -5.99 2.19 -20.84
CA ILE A 35 -5.40 0.99 -20.21
C ILE A 35 -5.63 -0.26 -21.07
N PHE A 36 -6.81 -0.44 -21.67
CA PHE A 36 -7.23 -1.69 -22.34
C PHE A 36 -7.69 -1.49 -23.79
N GLY A 37 -7.82 -0.26 -24.27
CA GLY A 37 -8.18 0.03 -25.66
C GLY A 37 -7.02 -0.19 -26.63
N ALA A 38 -7.28 -0.11 -27.93
CA ALA A 38 -6.36 -0.51 -28.99
C ALA A 38 -5.00 0.24 -28.99
N SER A 39 -4.96 1.46 -28.47
CA SER A 39 -3.75 2.28 -28.32
C SER A 39 -2.96 2.00 -27.02
N SER A 40 -3.46 1.11 -26.16
CA SER A 40 -2.81 0.74 -24.90
C SER A 40 -1.45 0.08 -25.14
N LYS A 41 -0.51 0.35 -24.23
CA LYS A 41 0.78 -0.35 -24.16
C LYS A 41 0.64 -1.86 -23.92
N LEU A 42 -0.49 -2.35 -23.40
CA LEU A 42 -0.77 -3.80 -23.31
C LEU A 42 -0.73 -4.49 -24.68
N HIS A 43 -1.22 -3.82 -25.73
CA HIS A 43 -1.17 -4.38 -27.09
C HIS A 43 0.25 -4.45 -27.65
N SER A 44 1.23 -3.80 -27.02
CA SER A 44 2.64 -3.92 -27.41
C SER A 44 3.35 -5.13 -26.79
N LEU A 45 2.80 -5.72 -25.72
CA LEU A 45 3.37 -6.87 -25.02
C LEU A 45 3.29 -8.16 -25.84
N ASP A 46 4.27 -9.03 -25.67
CA ASP A 46 4.20 -10.40 -26.20
C ASP A 46 3.32 -11.31 -25.33
N GLU A 47 3.04 -12.52 -25.82
CA GLU A 47 2.18 -13.46 -25.09
C GLU A 47 2.78 -13.97 -23.77
N ILE A 48 4.11 -14.05 -23.68
CA ILE A 48 4.82 -14.49 -22.46
C ILE A 48 4.66 -13.44 -21.37
N GLN A 49 4.78 -12.17 -21.73
CA GLN A 49 4.54 -11.04 -20.83
C GLN A 49 3.09 -11.00 -20.34
N LEU A 50 2.11 -11.24 -21.23
CA LEU A 50 0.70 -11.32 -20.86
C LEU A 50 0.42 -12.52 -19.93
N ASP A 51 1.04 -13.67 -20.16
CA ASP A 51 0.91 -14.85 -19.28
C ASP A 51 1.46 -14.59 -17.89
N LYS A 52 2.54 -13.80 -17.76
CA LYS A 52 3.03 -13.36 -16.45
C LYS A 52 1.99 -12.51 -15.71
N ILE A 53 1.31 -11.59 -16.39
CA ILE A 53 0.26 -10.77 -15.78
C ILE A 53 -0.89 -11.67 -15.32
N LEU A 54 -1.39 -12.55 -16.20
CA LEU A 54 -2.48 -13.47 -15.86
C LEU A 54 -2.13 -14.35 -14.67
N LYS A 55 -0.92 -14.91 -14.62
CA LYS A 55 -0.44 -15.70 -13.47
C LYS A 55 -0.49 -14.91 -12.15
N ILE A 56 -0.22 -13.61 -12.18
CA ILE A 56 -0.31 -12.74 -10.99
C ILE A 56 -1.79 -12.52 -10.63
N LEU A 57 -2.63 -12.20 -11.60
CA LEU A 57 -4.06 -11.93 -11.38
C LEU A 57 -4.82 -13.18 -10.95
N ASP A 58 -4.44 -14.37 -11.44
CA ASP A 58 -5.03 -15.66 -11.06
C ASP A 58 -4.88 -15.96 -9.57
N LEU A 59 -3.92 -15.32 -8.88
CA LEU A 59 -3.88 -15.36 -7.41
C LEU A 59 -5.18 -14.88 -6.76
N CYS A 60 -5.88 -13.97 -7.41
CA CYS A 60 -7.06 -13.28 -6.90
C CYS A 60 -8.36 -14.04 -7.17
N ASN A 61 -8.31 -15.08 -8.01
CA ASN A 61 -9.45 -15.96 -8.28
C ASN A 61 -9.97 -16.68 -7.02
N ILE A 62 -9.22 -16.65 -5.92
CA ILE A 62 -9.66 -17.09 -4.60
C ILE A 62 -10.84 -16.28 -4.04
N TYR A 63 -11.01 -15.02 -4.47
CA TYR A 63 -12.07 -14.12 -4.01
C TYR A 63 -13.21 -14.00 -5.04
N GLU A 64 -12.88 -13.97 -6.33
CA GLU A 64 -13.85 -13.86 -7.41
C GLU A 64 -13.34 -14.56 -8.68
N LYS A 65 -14.14 -15.41 -9.32
CA LYS A 65 -13.71 -16.16 -10.52
C LYS A 65 -13.82 -15.30 -11.79
N HIS A 66 -12.71 -15.11 -12.50
CA HIS A 66 -12.66 -14.26 -13.71
C HIS A 66 -12.54 -15.01 -15.05
N GLU A 67 -12.60 -16.35 -15.07
CA GLU A 67 -12.19 -17.18 -16.22
C GLU A 67 -13.24 -17.40 -17.34
N ASN A 68 -14.41 -16.75 -17.30
CA ASN A 68 -15.49 -17.12 -18.23
C ASN A 68 -15.36 -16.45 -19.61
N THR A 69 -14.79 -17.17 -20.58
CA THR A 69 -14.80 -16.80 -22.02
C THR A 69 -15.80 -17.62 -22.84
N SER A 70 -16.69 -18.36 -22.18
CA SER A 70 -17.60 -19.30 -22.84
C SER A 70 -18.49 -18.58 -23.87
N GLY A 71 -18.37 -18.98 -25.14
CA GLY A 71 -19.15 -18.42 -26.25
C GLY A 71 -18.53 -17.22 -26.96
N LEU A 72 -17.38 -16.71 -26.51
CA LEU A 72 -16.65 -15.63 -27.18
C LEU A 72 -15.63 -16.19 -28.19
N LYS A 73 -15.61 -15.61 -29.41
CA LYS A 73 -14.60 -15.91 -30.43
C LYS A 73 -13.58 -14.77 -30.47
N PHE A 74 -12.30 -15.10 -30.36
CA PHE A 74 -11.20 -14.15 -30.47
C PHE A 74 -10.37 -14.43 -31.72
N GLU A 75 -9.93 -13.37 -32.41
CA GLU A 75 -9.10 -13.49 -33.60
C GLU A 75 -7.68 -14.01 -33.29
N THR A 76 -7.15 -13.70 -32.11
CA THR A 76 -5.82 -14.14 -31.66
C THR A 76 -5.82 -14.45 -30.16
N GLU A 77 -4.94 -15.35 -29.73
CA GLU A 77 -4.76 -15.64 -28.29
C GLU A 77 -4.29 -14.39 -27.53
N LYS A 78 -3.44 -13.55 -28.12
CA LYS A 78 -3.10 -12.24 -27.55
C LYS A 78 -4.33 -11.38 -27.23
N LYS A 79 -5.31 -11.26 -28.14
CA LYS A 79 -6.54 -10.49 -27.89
C LYS A 79 -7.38 -11.10 -26.77
N LYS A 80 -7.47 -12.43 -26.73
CA LYS A 80 -8.14 -13.16 -25.64
C LYS A 80 -7.46 -12.90 -24.29
N LYS A 81 -6.13 -12.95 -24.20
CA LYS A 81 -5.38 -12.67 -22.97
C LYS A 81 -5.58 -11.25 -22.48
N ILE A 82 -5.53 -10.24 -23.36
CA ILE A 82 -5.82 -8.85 -23.00
C ILE A 82 -7.27 -8.69 -22.50
N TYR A 83 -8.23 -9.34 -23.15
CA TYR A 83 -9.62 -9.34 -22.71
C TYR A 83 -9.80 -9.97 -21.32
N LEU A 84 -9.11 -11.09 -21.04
CA LEU A 84 -9.11 -11.74 -19.73
C LEU A 84 -8.54 -10.82 -18.65
N ILE A 85 -7.40 -10.18 -18.91
CA ILE A 85 -6.81 -9.18 -17.99
C ILE A 85 -7.82 -8.07 -17.72
N GLU A 86 -8.48 -7.54 -18.74
CA GLU A 86 -9.50 -6.50 -18.60
C GLU A 86 -10.66 -6.93 -17.68
N GLN A 87 -11.08 -8.20 -17.70
CA GLN A 87 -12.18 -8.69 -16.85
C GLN A 87 -11.85 -8.60 -15.36
N TYR A 88 -10.57 -8.66 -14.97
CA TYR A 88 -10.16 -8.48 -13.59
C TYR A 88 -10.42 -7.07 -13.06
N TYR A 89 -10.63 -6.07 -13.92
CA TYR A 89 -10.77 -4.66 -13.51
C TYR A 89 -12.16 -4.08 -13.76
N LYS A 90 -13.06 -4.83 -14.41
CA LYS A 90 -14.45 -4.44 -14.69
C LYS A 90 -15.37 -4.75 -13.52
N ASN A 91 -16.59 -4.20 -13.57
CA ASN A 91 -17.70 -4.47 -12.65
C ASN A 91 -17.39 -4.17 -11.17
N PRO A 92 -17.14 -2.88 -10.82
CA PRO A 92 -16.86 -2.48 -9.44
C PRO A 92 -18.00 -2.76 -8.47
N ASP A 93 -17.65 -3.11 -7.22
CA ASP A 93 -18.60 -3.26 -6.11
C ASP A 93 -19.37 -1.93 -5.94
N SER A 94 -20.71 -2.01 -5.93
CA SER A 94 -21.57 -0.84 -5.82
C SER A 94 -21.29 -0.02 -4.56
N ARG A 95 -20.84 -0.65 -3.47
CA ARG A 95 -20.46 0.04 -2.22
C ARG A 95 -19.15 0.79 -2.36
N ASP A 96 -18.21 0.32 -3.18
CA ASP A 96 -16.97 1.05 -3.45
C ASP A 96 -17.26 2.28 -4.31
N VAL A 97 -18.13 2.11 -5.31
CA VAL A 97 -18.66 3.20 -6.14
C VAL A 97 -19.36 4.24 -5.25
N GLU A 98 -20.28 3.80 -4.39
CA GLU A 98 -21.00 4.66 -3.46
C GLU A 98 -20.06 5.36 -2.47
N PHE A 99 -19.07 4.64 -1.93
CA PHE A 99 -18.08 5.23 -1.04
C PHE A 99 -17.24 6.28 -1.76
N LEU A 100 -16.76 6.01 -2.97
CA LEU A 100 -16.02 6.99 -3.77
C LEU A 100 -16.85 8.25 -4.04
N ILE A 101 -18.13 8.08 -4.36
CA ILE A 101 -19.06 9.20 -4.54
C ILE A 101 -19.26 9.97 -3.23
N ASN A 102 -19.44 9.27 -2.10
CA ASN A 102 -19.65 9.89 -0.79
C ASN A 102 -18.38 10.58 -0.27
N ASP A 103 -17.21 9.96 -0.43
CA ASP A 103 -15.91 10.53 -0.10
C ASP A 103 -15.65 11.77 -0.96
N PHE A 104 -15.98 11.73 -2.25
CA PHE A 104 -15.96 12.90 -3.12
C PHE A 104 -16.92 14.00 -2.65
N LYS A 105 -18.17 13.68 -2.29
CA LYS A 105 -19.13 14.66 -1.75
C LYS A 105 -18.59 15.35 -0.49
N LYS A 106 -18.02 14.58 0.44
CA LYS A 106 -17.46 15.09 1.70
C LYS A 106 -16.20 15.93 1.50
N ASN A 107 -15.33 15.52 0.57
CA ASN A 107 -13.98 16.08 0.43
C ASN A 107 -13.79 16.95 -0.82
N ASN A 108 -14.87 17.27 -1.54
CA ASN A 108 -14.94 18.25 -2.64
C ASN A 108 -14.32 19.60 -2.24
N GLU A 109 -14.39 19.98 -0.96
CA GLU A 109 -14.01 21.30 -0.47
C GLU A 109 -12.51 21.46 -0.12
N MET A 110 -11.65 20.47 -0.37
CA MET A 110 -10.31 20.46 0.24
C MET A 110 -9.15 20.62 -0.75
N ALA A 111 -8.15 21.39 -0.30
CA ALA A 111 -6.88 21.73 -0.96
C ALA A 111 -6.96 22.19 -2.43
N GLY A 112 -6.85 23.49 -2.67
CA GLY A 112 -6.83 24.02 -4.06
C GLY A 112 -8.17 24.39 -4.63
N SER A 113 -9.24 24.19 -3.86
CA SER A 113 -10.56 24.65 -4.27
C SER A 113 -10.57 26.18 -4.40
N PRO A 114 -11.18 26.73 -5.47
CA PRO A 114 -11.34 28.17 -5.64
C PRO A 114 -12.14 28.85 -4.53
N ILE A 115 -12.86 28.06 -3.71
CA ILE A 115 -13.62 28.56 -2.56
C ILE A 115 -12.73 29.20 -1.48
N HIS A 116 -11.43 28.82 -1.45
CA HIS A 116 -10.45 29.36 -0.51
C HIS A 116 -9.80 30.66 -1.00
N ASP A 117 -10.25 31.21 -2.14
CA ASP A 117 -9.78 32.48 -2.69
C ASP A 117 -10.54 33.67 -2.07
N SER A 118 -10.58 33.70 -0.73
CA SER A 118 -11.43 34.63 0.04
C SER A 118 -10.96 36.08 0.01
N GLU A 119 -9.69 36.35 -0.31
CA GLU A 119 -9.09 37.69 -0.21
C GLU A 119 -8.50 38.19 -1.55
N GLN A 120 -9.38 38.51 -2.51
CA GLN A 120 -8.98 39.27 -3.70
C GLN A 120 -8.85 40.76 -3.38
N ARG A 121 -7.69 41.36 -3.71
CA ARG A 121 -7.48 42.81 -3.58
C ARG A 121 -7.65 43.47 -4.93
N GLN A 122 -8.39 44.58 -4.98
CA GLN A 122 -8.66 45.30 -6.24
C GLN A 122 -7.37 45.71 -6.97
N ASN A 123 -6.31 46.07 -6.23
CA ASN A 123 -5.03 46.49 -6.82
C ASN A 123 -4.27 45.38 -7.56
N MET A 124 -4.71 44.11 -7.43
CA MET A 124 -4.17 43.00 -8.22
C MET A 124 -4.65 43.04 -9.68
N PHE A 125 -5.77 43.69 -9.95
CA PHE A 125 -6.42 43.69 -11.25
C PHE A 125 -6.14 44.99 -11.99
N LYS A 126 -6.04 44.90 -13.32
CA LYS A 126 -5.78 46.06 -14.19
C LYS A 126 -6.92 47.08 -14.14
N THR A 127 -8.16 46.60 -14.05
CA THR A 127 -9.37 47.42 -14.03
C THR A 127 -10.33 47.02 -12.90
N LYS A 128 -11.28 47.91 -12.57
CA LYS A 128 -12.34 47.61 -11.60
C LYS A 128 -13.26 46.50 -12.09
N GLU A 129 -13.51 46.47 -13.40
CA GLU A 129 -14.34 45.49 -14.07
C GLU A 129 -13.72 44.09 -13.97
N ASN A 130 -12.40 43.96 -14.16
CA ASN A 130 -11.68 42.69 -13.97
C ASN A 130 -11.83 42.17 -12.53
N PHE A 131 -11.68 43.04 -11.53
CA PHE A 131 -11.87 42.68 -10.13
C PHE A 131 -13.32 42.23 -9.85
N GLN A 132 -14.32 42.96 -10.35
CA GLN A 132 -15.73 42.61 -10.18
C GLN A 132 -16.09 41.28 -10.87
N ALA A 133 -15.63 41.07 -12.11
CA ALA A 133 -15.84 39.83 -12.84
C ALA A 133 -15.16 38.63 -12.15
N SER A 134 -13.96 38.85 -11.60
CA SER A 134 -13.23 37.84 -10.83
C SER A 134 -14.00 37.42 -9.58
N LYS A 135 -14.46 38.39 -8.77
CA LYS A 135 -15.24 38.14 -7.56
C LYS A 135 -16.53 37.39 -7.89
N LYS A 136 -17.24 37.82 -8.93
CA LYS A 136 -18.46 37.17 -9.40
C LYS A 136 -18.21 35.73 -9.86
N SER A 137 -17.15 35.49 -10.63
CA SER A 137 -16.81 34.14 -11.08
C SER A 137 -16.51 33.21 -9.91
N LEU A 138 -15.87 33.70 -8.84
CA LEU A 138 -15.62 32.89 -7.66
C LEU A 138 -16.91 32.44 -6.94
N GLU A 139 -18.02 33.20 -7.06
CA GLU A 139 -19.32 32.79 -6.51
C GLU A 139 -19.86 31.50 -7.15
N ALA A 140 -19.37 31.12 -8.34
CA ALA A 140 -19.72 29.84 -8.93
C ALA A 140 -19.31 28.67 -8.03
N TYR A 141 -18.14 28.76 -7.37
CA TYR A 141 -17.58 27.66 -6.59
C TYR A 141 -18.15 27.51 -5.18
N SER A 142 -18.83 28.52 -4.65
CA SER A 142 -19.64 28.33 -3.43
C SER A 142 -20.93 27.56 -3.73
N LYS A 143 -21.41 27.63 -4.98
CA LYS A 143 -22.61 26.92 -5.47
C LYS A 143 -22.30 25.52 -5.99
N THR A 144 -21.05 25.23 -6.35
CA THR A 144 -20.61 23.86 -6.71
C THR A 144 -20.74 22.84 -5.56
N LYS A 145 -21.02 23.26 -4.32
CA LYS A 145 -21.33 22.37 -3.19
C LYS A 145 -22.57 21.48 -3.44
N LEU A 146 -23.46 21.88 -4.35
CA LEU A 146 -24.79 21.29 -4.57
C LEU A 146 -24.92 20.43 -5.83
N PHE A 147 -23.81 20.01 -6.45
CA PHE A 147 -23.83 19.28 -7.73
C PHE A 147 -24.59 17.95 -7.74
N PHE A 148 -24.99 17.43 -6.57
CA PHE A 148 -25.55 16.10 -6.44
C PHE A 148 -26.89 16.18 -5.71
N ASP A 149 -27.95 15.82 -6.42
CA ASP A 149 -29.26 15.53 -5.85
C ASP A 149 -29.15 14.32 -4.88
N ASP A 150 -30.22 14.07 -4.12
CA ASP A 150 -30.35 12.84 -3.31
C ASP A 150 -30.21 11.56 -4.17
N ASP A 151 -30.42 11.69 -5.49
CA ASP A 151 -30.21 10.63 -6.47
C ASP A 151 -28.77 10.64 -7.03
N LEU A 152 -28.00 9.62 -6.65
CA LEU A 152 -26.53 9.49 -6.74
C LEU A 152 -25.92 9.49 -8.16
N ASN A 153 -26.72 9.66 -9.22
CA ASN A 153 -26.31 9.47 -10.62
C ASN A 153 -26.59 10.65 -11.57
N SER A 154 -27.16 11.76 -11.10
CA SER A 154 -27.45 12.92 -11.97
C SER A 154 -26.73 14.19 -11.51
N ILE A 155 -26.09 14.88 -12.46
CA ILE A 155 -25.67 16.27 -12.27
C ILE A 155 -26.94 17.09 -12.01
N ASN A 156 -26.93 17.93 -10.97
CA ASN A 156 -27.96 18.95 -10.82
C ASN A 156 -27.83 19.96 -11.98
N ILE A 157 -28.57 19.71 -13.07
CA ILE A 157 -28.52 20.50 -14.32
C ILE A 157 -28.83 21.98 -14.02
N LYS A 158 -29.74 22.26 -13.07
CA LYS A 158 -30.08 23.64 -12.68
C LYS A 158 -28.90 24.36 -12.06
N GLU A 159 -28.13 23.68 -11.20
CA GLU A 159 -26.91 24.27 -10.64
C GLU A 159 -25.80 24.43 -11.68
N LEU A 160 -25.66 23.47 -12.61
CA LEU A 160 -24.74 23.62 -13.73
C LEU A 160 -25.10 24.84 -14.59
N ASP A 161 -26.37 25.02 -14.94
CA ASP A 161 -26.86 26.19 -15.68
C ASP A 161 -26.59 27.50 -14.92
N ASN A 162 -26.77 27.51 -13.60
CA ASN A 162 -26.44 28.66 -12.76
C ASN A 162 -24.94 28.99 -12.79
N ILE A 163 -24.07 27.98 -12.71
CA ILE A 163 -22.61 28.16 -12.78
C ILE A 163 -22.19 28.72 -14.14
N LEU A 164 -22.74 28.17 -15.22
CA LEU A 164 -22.46 28.65 -16.57
C LEU A 164 -22.99 30.08 -16.79
N LYS A 165 -24.16 30.41 -16.24
CA LYS A 165 -24.70 31.76 -16.23
C LYS A 165 -23.78 32.74 -15.49
N ILE A 166 -23.21 32.35 -14.36
CA ILE A 166 -22.23 33.17 -13.63
C ILE A 166 -21.02 33.45 -14.53
N ALA A 167 -20.47 32.45 -15.21
CA ALA A 167 -19.34 32.64 -16.12
C ALA A 167 -19.68 33.59 -17.28
N ASP A 168 -20.84 33.40 -17.94
CA ASP A 168 -21.29 34.25 -19.04
C ASP A 168 -21.53 35.70 -18.57
N GLU A 169 -22.09 35.90 -17.38
CA GLU A 169 -22.27 37.23 -16.80
C GLU A 169 -20.94 37.89 -16.40
N SER A 170 -19.98 37.13 -15.88
CA SER A 170 -18.63 37.63 -15.59
C SER A 170 -17.90 38.07 -16.86
N LEU A 171 -18.04 37.34 -17.97
CA LEU A 171 -17.47 37.72 -19.27
C LEU A 171 -18.12 38.98 -19.85
N LYS A 172 -19.39 39.26 -19.54
CA LYS A 172 -20.05 40.53 -19.89
C LYS A 172 -19.49 41.70 -19.09
N ILE A 173 -19.14 41.48 -17.81
CA ILE A 173 -18.51 42.51 -16.97
C ILE A 173 -17.08 42.76 -17.46
N SER A 174 -16.31 41.71 -17.70
CA SER A 174 -14.97 41.80 -18.29
C SER A 174 -14.69 40.63 -19.25
N PRO A 175 -14.40 40.90 -20.53
CA PRO A 175 -13.99 39.86 -21.48
C PRO A 175 -12.60 39.27 -21.16
N ASN A 176 -11.88 39.86 -20.21
CA ASN A 176 -10.57 39.42 -19.77
C ASN A 176 -10.63 38.52 -18.54
N CYS A 177 -11.83 38.14 -18.06
CA CYS A 177 -11.99 37.34 -16.85
C CYS A 177 -11.46 35.91 -17.02
N ILE A 178 -10.21 35.68 -16.62
CA ILE A 178 -9.55 34.36 -16.62
C ILE A 178 -10.38 33.31 -15.90
N GLU A 179 -10.98 33.70 -14.78
CA GLU A 179 -11.74 32.78 -13.93
C GLU A 179 -13.01 32.26 -14.60
N ALA A 180 -13.65 33.10 -15.41
CA ALA A 180 -14.79 32.66 -16.21
C ALA A 180 -14.36 31.60 -17.25
N PHE A 181 -13.23 31.80 -17.93
CA PHE A 181 -12.68 30.79 -18.85
C PHE A 181 -12.34 29.47 -18.15
N ASN A 182 -11.82 29.50 -16.92
CA ASN A 182 -11.60 28.30 -16.11
C ASN A 182 -12.91 27.55 -15.85
N ILE A 183 -13.99 28.25 -15.49
CA ILE A 183 -15.32 27.67 -15.29
C ILE A 183 -15.82 27.05 -16.60
N LEU A 184 -15.70 27.75 -17.72
CA LEU A 184 -16.11 27.22 -19.03
C LEU A 184 -15.32 25.94 -19.38
N GLY A 185 -14.00 25.96 -19.17
CA GLY A 185 -13.12 24.81 -19.35
C GLY A 185 -13.56 23.60 -18.53
N LEU A 186 -13.90 23.80 -17.26
CA LEU A 186 -14.28 22.73 -16.32
C LEU A 186 -15.71 22.22 -16.49
N TYR A 187 -16.66 23.09 -16.84
CA TYR A 187 -18.10 22.80 -16.72
C TYR A 187 -18.90 22.91 -18.02
N LYS A 188 -18.43 23.68 -19.02
CA LYS A 188 -19.13 23.83 -20.32
C LYS A 188 -18.62 22.89 -21.39
N SER A 189 -17.35 22.52 -21.31
CA SER A 189 -16.67 21.74 -22.36
C SER A 189 -17.34 20.39 -22.57
N ASN A 190 -17.47 19.97 -23.83
CA ASN A 190 -18.02 18.66 -24.19
C ASN A 190 -16.95 17.63 -24.58
N ASN A 191 -15.71 18.08 -24.77
CA ASN A 191 -14.54 17.26 -25.11
C ASN A 191 -13.25 17.97 -24.64
N TYR A 192 -12.11 17.28 -24.80
CA TYR A 192 -10.81 17.78 -24.36
C TYR A 192 -10.32 18.97 -25.20
N GLU A 193 -10.57 18.99 -26.51
CA GLU A 193 -10.16 20.09 -27.39
C GLU A 193 -10.82 21.41 -27.00
N GLN A 194 -12.12 21.36 -26.69
CA GLN A 194 -12.88 22.53 -26.23
C GLN A 194 -12.39 23.01 -24.86
N ALA A 195 -12.13 22.08 -23.92
CA ALA A 195 -11.58 22.43 -22.62
C ALA A 195 -10.20 23.10 -22.75
N LEU A 196 -9.33 22.53 -23.59
CA LEU A 196 -8.00 23.05 -23.88
C LEU A 196 -8.06 24.47 -24.46
N LYS A 197 -9.00 24.71 -25.38
CA LYS A 197 -9.24 26.05 -25.96
C LYS A 197 -9.59 27.07 -24.87
N TYR A 198 -10.54 26.76 -23.99
CA TYR A 198 -10.92 27.68 -22.91
C TYR A 198 -9.76 27.97 -21.94
N PHE A 199 -8.98 26.95 -21.56
CA PHE A 199 -7.83 27.16 -20.70
C PHE A 199 -6.75 28.03 -21.36
N ARG A 200 -6.51 27.89 -22.67
CA ARG A 200 -5.57 28.74 -23.41
C ARG A 200 -6.08 30.17 -23.56
N GLU A 201 -7.36 30.35 -23.89
CA GLU A 201 -7.99 31.68 -23.96
C GLU A 201 -7.89 32.42 -22.62
N GLY A 202 -8.13 31.73 -21.49
CA GLY A 202 -7.93 32.31 -20.16
C GLY A 202 -6.48 32.76 -19.91
N GLN A 203 -5.50 32.00 -20.39
CA GLN A 203 -4.09 32.38 -20.24
C GLN A 203 -3.70 33.61 -21.06
N GLU A 204 -4.24 33.75 -22.28
CA GLU A 204 -4.00 34.92 -23.13
C GLU A 204 -4.48 36.23 -22.51
N LYS A 205 -5.42 36.17 -21.55
CA LYS A 205 -5.93 37.38 -20.87
C LYS A 205 -5.04 37.89 -19.76
N LYS A 206 -3.95 37.20 -19.38
CA LYS A 206 -3.11 37.54 -18.21
C LYS A 206 -2.76 39.03 -18.13
N ASP A 207 -2.19 39.59 -19.20
CA ASP A 207 -1.63 40.96 -19.21
C ASP A 207 -2.71 42.05 -19.28
N GLU A 208 -3.93 41.67 -19.69
CA GLU A 208 -5.11 42.53 -19.65
C GLU A 208 -5.93 42.36 -18.38
N TYR A 209 -5.72 41.26 -17.64
CA TYR A 209 -6.46 40.92 -16.43
C TYR A 209 -5.82 41.49 -15.17
N TYR A 210 -4.52 41.22 -14.99
CA TYR A 210 -3.78 41.63 -13.80
C TYR A 210 -3.09 42.99 -13.98
N SER A 211 -2.86 43.67 -12.86
CA SER A 211 -2.07 44.89 -12.80
C SER A 211 -0.60 44.62 -13.16
N SER A 212 0.07 45.58 -13.80
CA SER A 212 1.52 45.47 -14.08
C SER A 212 2.38 45.57 -12.81
N ASN A 213 1.82 46.09 -11.71
CA ASN A 213 2.53 46.36 -10.45
C ASN A 213 2.17 45.36 -9.34
N LEU A 214 1.98 44.09 -9.70
CA LEU A 214 1.70 43.03 -8.73
C LEU A 214 2.82 42.95 -7.68
N LYS A 215 2.41 42.93 -6.41
CA LYS A 215 3.30 42.63 -5.28
C LYS A 215 2.98 41.23 -4.81
N PHE A 216 3.97 40.35 -4.86
CA PHE A 216 3.85 38.97 -4.41
C PHE A 216 4.14 38.89 -2.93
N ASN A 217 3.29 38.16 -2.21
CA ASN A 217 3.56 37.81 -0.84
C ASN A 217 4.32 36.48 -0.81
N GLU A 218 5.42 36.43 -0.07
CA GLU A 218 6.17 35.18 0.15
C GLU A 218 5.62 34.40 1.36
N LYS A 219 4.79 35.03 2.20
CA LYS A 219 4.17 34.44 3.39
C LYS A 219 2.67 34.24 3.18
N ASP A 220 2.12 33.15 3.71
CA ASP A 220 0.66 32.89 3.68
C ASP A 220 0.08 32.67 2.26
N ASN A 221 0.89 32.03 1.39
CA ASN A 221 0.60 31.83 -0.05
C ASN A 221 -0.57 30.85 -0.31
N TRP A 222 -1.06 30.19 0.75
CA TRP A 222 -2.23 29.33 0.69
C TRP A 222 -3.55 30.12 0.61
N THR A 223 -3.64 31.29 1.24
CA THR A 223 -4.85 32.14 1.20
C THR A 223 -4.67 33.35 0.30
N LYS A 224 -3.42 33.82 0.12
CA LYS A 224 -3.07 35.06 -0.59
C LYS A 224 -2.14 34.74 -1.77
N HIS A 225 -2.72 34.31 -2.89
CA HIS A 225 -1.95 33.94 -4.08
C HIS A 225 -2.30 34.84 -5.28
N GLU A 226 -1.35 35.68 -5.68
CA GLU A 226 -1.63 36.79 -6.59
C GLU A 226 -1.81 36.46 -8.09
N LEU A 227 -1.78 35.20 -8.50
CA LEU A 227 -2.02 34.77 -9.90
C LEU A 227 -2.84 33.47 -10.00
N ARG A 228 -3.59 33.16 -8.96
CA ARG A 228 -4.18 31.84 -8.79
C ARG A 228 -5.11 31.40 -9.92
N GLN A 229 -5.90 32.32 -10.45
CA GLN A 229 -6.78 32.06 -11.59
C GLN A 229 -5.97 31.69 -12.84
N TYR A 230 -4.84 32.37 -13.07
CA TYR A 230 -3.93 32.05 -14.16
C TYR A 230 -3.21 30.71 -13.96
N PHE A 231 -2.78 30.39 -12.73
CA PHE A 231 -2.28 29.05 -12.41
C PHE A 231 -3.32 27.97 -12.71
N ARG A 232 -4.58 28.18 -12.34
CA ARG A 232 -5.67 27.25 -12.64
C ARG A 232 -5.86 27.05 -14.15
N SER A 233 -5.67 28.08 -14.97
CA SER A 233 -5.68 27.94 -16.43
C SER A 233 -4.51 27.12 -16.96
N ILE A 234 -3.28 27.35 -16.48
CA ILE A 234 -2.09 26.58 -16.89
C ILE A 234 -2.22 25.11 -16.46
N ILE A 235 -2.61 24.87 -15.21
CA ILE A 235 -2.78 23.52 -14.65
C ILE A 235 -3.95 22.81 -15.33
N GLY A 236 -5.03 23.53 -15.65
CA GLY A 236 -6.15 23.04 -16.45
C GLY A 236 -5.70 22.55 -17.82
N GLU A 237 -4.95 23.35 -18.56
CA GLU A 237 -4.32 22.95 -19.83
C GLU A 237 -3.46 21.69 -19.66
N ALA A 238 -2.56 21.68 -18.67
CA ALA A 238 -1.66 20.55 -18.42
C ALA A 238 -2.43 19.25 -18.14
N ASN A 239 -3.47 19.32 -17.30
CA ASN A 239 -4.33 18.19 -16.98
C ASN A 239 -5.09 17.67 -18.20
N ILE A 240 -5.58 18.54 -19.07
CA ILE A 240 -6.27 18.15 -20.31
C ILE A 240 -5.29 17.48 -21.27
N LEU A 241 -4.12 18.08 -21.51
CA LEU A 241 -3.08 17.49 -22.35
C LEU A 241 -2.63 16.11 -21.82
N ARG A 242 -2.49 15.97 -20.50
CA ARG A 242 -2.19 14.69 -19.85
C ARG A 242 -3.26 13.64 -20.13
N LYS A 243 -4.54 14.02 -19.98
CA LYS A 243 -5.68 13.13 -20.29
C LYS A 243 -5.76 12.76 -21.76
N MET A 244 -5.36 13.65 -22.67
CA MET A 244 -5.23 13.37 -24.11
C MET A 244 -4.01 12.50 -24.47
N GLY A 245 -3.17 12.10 -23.50
CA GLY A 245 -1.92 11.37 -23.75
C GLY A 245 -0.79 12.21 -24.35
N LYS A 246 -0.94 13.53 -24.43
CA LYS A 246 0.06 14.48 -24.93
C LYS A 246 1.06 14.84 -23.83
N TYR A 247 1.77 13.84 -23.32
CA TYR A 247 2.56 13.96 -22.08
C TYR A 247 3.69 14.98 -22.14
N GLN A 248 4.33 15.19 -23.31
CA GLN A 248 5.39 16.19 -23.43
C GLN A 248 4.83 17.62 -23.35
N GLU A 249 3.74 17.92 -24.06
CA GLU A 249 3.06 19.23 -23.98
C GLU A 249 2.49 19.48 -22.56
N ALA A 250 1.96 18.44 -21.91
CA ALA A 250 1.51 18.50 -20.53
C ALA A 250 2.65 18.83 -19.56
N LEU A 251 3.79 18.15 -19.73
CA LEU A 251 5.01 18.38 -18.93
C LEU A 251 5.55 19.80 -19.12
N ASP A 252 5.54 20.33 -20.34
CA ASP A 252 5.96 21.71 -20.62
C ASP A 252 5.06 22.71 -19.88
N SER A 253 3.75 22.44 -19.85
CA SER A 253 2.76 23.24 -19.11
C SER A 253 2.95 23.16 -17.59
N TYR A 254 3.16 21.97 -17.04
CA TYR A 254 3.48 21.81 -15.62
C TYR A 254 4.80 22.48 -15.25
N ASN A 255 5.86 22.34 -16.06
CA ASN A 255 7.14 23.00 -15.83
C ASN A 255 7.03 24.53 -15.89
N ARG A 256 6.16 25.07 -16.74
CA ARG A 256 5.84 26.50 -16.74
C ARG A 256 5.17 26.92 -15.43
N ALA A 257 4.24 26.12 -14.91
CA ALA A 257 3.65 26.37 -13.60
C ALA A 257 4.70 26.29 -12.47
N VAL A 258 5.58 25.28 -12.45
CA VAL A 258 6.67 25.16 -11.46
C VAL A 258 7.60 26.37 -11.50
N LYS A 259 8.03 26.81 -12.69
CA LYS A 259 8.88 27.99 -12.85
C LYS A 259 8.19 29.24 -12.32
N LEU A 260 6.91 29.41 -12.62
CA LEU A 260 6.12 30.55 -12.17
C LEU A 260 5.95 30.53 -10.64
N ASP A 261 5.67 29.37 -10.05
CA ASP A 261 5.51 29.18 -8.60
C ASP A 261 6.79 29.55 -7.86
N ALA A 262 7.94 29.06 -8.36
CA ALA A 262 9.25 29.38 -7.80
C ALA A 262 9.58 30.89 -7.85
N ILE A 263 9.19 31.59 -8.92
CA ILE A 263 9.42 33.05 -9.05
C ILE A 263 8.57 33.84 -8.05
N ILE A 264 7.34 33.41 -7.78
CA ILE A 264 6.36 34.19 -7.02
C ILE A 264 6.45 33.89 -5.53
N HIS A 265 6.69 32.63 -5.16
CA HIS A 265 6.54 32.13 -3.79
C HIS A 265 7.82 31.58 -3.19
N GLY A 266 8.91 31.48 -3.96
CA GLY A 266 10.23 31.01 -3.53
C GLY A 266 10.30 29.54 -3.07
N SER A 267 9.16 28.88 -2.90
CA SER A 267 9.01 27.51 -2.41
C SER A 267 7.74 26.87 -3.01
N MET A 268 7.66 25.54 -2.97
CA MET A 268 6.50 24.80 -3.47
C MET A 268 5.25 25.18 -2.68
N VAL A 269 4.25 25.75 -3.35
CA VAL A 269 2.95 26.00 -2.72
C VAL A 269 2.06 24.78 -2.86
N SER A 270 1.60 24.24 -1.73
CA SER A 270 0.77 23.04 -1.66
C SER A 270 -0.64 23.22 -2.25
N TYR A 271 -1.07 24.46 -2.57
CA TYR A 271 -2.44 24.83 -2.90
C TYR A 271 -3.06 23.95 -4.01
N CYS A 272 -2.37 23.64 -5.11
CA CYS A 272 -2.95 22.77 -6.15
C CYS A 272 -2.31 21.38 -6.25
N ASN A 273 -1.28 21.11 -5.44
CA ASN A 273 -0.37 19.95 -5.52
C ASN A 273 -0.19 19.40 -6.97
N PHE A 274 -0.10 20.29 -7.96
CA PHE A 274 -0.16 19.91 -9.38
C PHE A 274 1.09 19.14 -9.81
N GLN A 275 2.18 19.35 -9.08
CA GLN A 275 3.45 18.64 -9.22
C GLN A 275 3.29 17.13 -9.04
N TYR A 276 2.23 16.67 -8.37
CA TYR A 276 1.81 15.26 -8.30
C TYR A 276 1.71 14.58 -9.67
N ASN A 277 1.30 15.29 -10.72
CA ASN A 277 1.09 14.71 -12.05
C ASN A 277 2.38 14.65 -12.89
N ILE A 278 3.44 15.35 -12.49
CA ILE A 278 4.71 15.42 -13.24
C ILE A 278 5.38 14.04 -13.36
N PRO A 279 5.50 13.24 -12.28
CA PRO A 279 6.04 11.88 -12.37
C PRO A 279 5.32 11.02 -13.41
N GLU A 280 3.97 11.08 -13.48
CA GLU A 280 3.21 10.31 -14.47
C GLU A 280 3.69 10.65 -15.89
N CYS A 281 3.69 11.94 -16.26
CA CYS A 281 4.10 12.37 -17.59
C CYS A 281 5.52 11.89 -17.93
N LEU A 282 6.47 12.02 -17.01
CA LEU A 282 7.86 11.56 -17.20
C LEU A 282 7.93 10.04 -17.41
N MET A 283 7.24 9.25 -16.57
CA MET A 283 7.20 7.80 -16.71
C MET A 283 6.54 7.35 -18.03
N LYS A 284 5.46 8.01 -18.45
CA LYS A 284 4.77 7.69 -19.71
C LYS A 284 5.64 7.94 -20.93
N LEU A 285 6.49 8.97 -20.88
CA LEU A 285 7.52 9.30 -21.86
C LEU A 285 8.75 8.37 -21.78
N GLY A 286 8.82 7.43 -20.83
CA GLY A 286 9.97 6.56 -20.62
C GLY A 286 11.15 7.24 -19.93
N LYS A 287 10.97 8.47 -19.42
CA LYS A 287 11.97 9.26 -18.70
C LYS A 287 12.02 8.87 -17.22
N TRP A 288 12.23 7.58 -16.96
CA TRP A 288 12.19 7.00 -15.61
C TRP A 288 13.14 7.68 -14.63
N LYS A 289 14.38 7.92 -15.07
CA LYS A 289 15.42 8.56 -14.26
C LYS A 289 15.04 9.99 -13.83
N GLU A 290 14.49 10.77 -14.76
CA GLU A 290 14.01 12.12 -14.48
C GLU A 290 12.82 12.09 -13.50
N ALA A 291 11.89 11.14 -13.64
CA ALA A 291 10.77 10.98 -12.71
C ALA A 291 11.26 10.66 -11.29
N TYR A 292 12.21 9.74 -11.15
CA TYR A 292 12.84 9.39 -9.88
C TYR A 292 13.56 10.58 -9.26
N ASP A 293 14.40 11.28 -10.03
CA ASP A 293 15.16 12.42 -9.52
C ASP A 293 14.22 13.58 -9.13
N PHE A 294 13.12 13.77 -9.84
CA PHE A 294 12.08 14.74 -9.48
C PHE A 294 11.45 14.41 -8.12
N MET A 295 10.97 13.18 -7.92
CA MET A 295 10.37 12.77 -6.65
C MET A 295 11.40 12.76 -5.50
N LYS A 296 12.64 12.34 -5.78
CA LYS A 296 13.74 12.38 -4.81
C LYS A 296 14.09 13.81 -4.41
N LYS A 297 14.05 14.77 -5.34
CA LYS A 297 14.31 16.18 -5.03
C LYS A 297 13.18 16.81 -4.22
N ASN A 298 11.93 16.41 -4.49
CA ASN A 298 10.73 16.96 -3.86
C ASN A 298 10.17 15.99 -2.80
N LYS A 299 10.94 15.68 -1.74
CA LYS A 299 10.54 14.67 -0.74
C LYS A 299 9.27 15.03 0.03
N ASP A 300 9.01 16.31 0.19
CA ASP A 300 7.76 16.82 0.78
C ASP A 300 6.53 16.31 0.00
N LEU A 301 6.66 16.15 -1.33
CA LEU A 301 5.59 15.57 -2.14
C LEU A 301 5.27 14.12 -1.75
N LEU A 302 6.26 13.37 -1.26
CA LEU A 302 6.09 11.97 -0.86
C LEU A 302 5.59 11.82 0.58
N SER A 303 5.69 12.87 1.40
CA SER A 303 5.22 12.87 2.79
C SER A 303 3.79 13.40 2.94
N LEU A 304 3.31 14.23 2.00
CA LEU A 304 1.93 14.73 2.00
C LEU A 304 0.91 13.59 1.86
N ALA A 305 -0.07 13.53 2.76
CA ALA A 305 -1.18 12.56 2.71
C ALA A 305 -1.87 12.52 1.32
N SER A 306 -2.01 13.71 0.72
CA SER A 306 -2.63 13.91 -0.59
C SER A 306 -1.86 13.25 -1.75
N SER A 307 -0.55 13.04 -1.62
CA SER A 307 0.34 12.49 -2.68
C SER A 307 1.20 11.32 -2.22
N LYS A 308 0.91 10.74 -1.05
CA LYS A 308 1.62 9.58 -0.48
C LYS A 308 1.59 8.35 -1.41
N VAL A 309 0.57 8.25 -2.26
CA VAL A 309 0.45 7.24 -3.33
C VAL A 309 1.62 7.28 -4.32
N LEU A 310 2.33 8.41 -4.47
CA LEU A 310 3.53 8.51 -5.31
C LEU A 310 4.68 7.64 -4.82
N LEU A 311 4.65 7.14 -3.59
CA LEU A 311 5.62 6.13 -3.14
C LEU A 311 5.58 4.87 -4.04
N TRP A 312 4.41 4.52 -4.60
CA TRP A 312 4.29 3.46 -5.60
C TRP A 312 4.99 3.83 -6.91
N SER A 313 4.83 5.07 -7.40
CA SER A 313 5.55 5.55 -8.58
C SER A 313 7.05 5.63 -8.34
N PHE A 314 7.46 6.04 -7.15
CA PHE A 314 8.87 6.07 -6.75
C PHE A 314 9.47 4.67 -6.76
N ALA A 315 8.74 3.68 -6.21
CA ALA A 315 9.12 2.28 -6.25
C ALA A 315 9.22 1.71 -7.67
N LEU A 316 8.25 2.04 -8.52
CA LEU A 316 8.28 1.65 -9.93
C LEU A 316 9.50 2.25 -10.65
N CYS A 317 9.75 3.55 -10.48
CA CYS A 317 10.92 4.20 -11.08
C CYS A 317 12.24 3.61 -10.59
N ASP A 318 12.38 3.34 -9.28
CA ASP A 318 13.58 2.71 -8.72
C ASP A 318 13.84 1.33 -9.35
N PHE A 319 12.79 0.51 -9.49
CA PHE A 319 12.87 -0.77 -10.21
C PHE A 319 13.30 -0.59 -11.68
N MET A 320 12.73 0.40 -12.38
CA MET A 320 13.01 0.63 -13.80
C MET A 320 14.42 1.19 -14.06
N ILE A 321 14.99 1.99 -13.15
CA ILE A 321 16.32 2.61 -13.28
C ILE A 321 17.43 1.63 -12.87
N LYS A 322 17.19 0.79 -11.86
CA LYS A 322 18.15 -0.21 -11.38
C LYS A 322 17.83 -1.59 -11.96
N LYS A 323 18.09 -1.77 -13.25
CA LYS A 323 18.00 -3.08 -13.92
C LYS A 323 18.94 -4.09 -13.24
N LYS A 324 18.31 -5.07 -12.57
CA LYS A 324 18.86 -6.34 -12.07
C LYS A 324 20.01 -6.22 -11.06
N SER A 325 19.64 -6.21 -9.79
CA SER A 325 20.01 -7.36 -8.98
C SER A 325 18.79 -7.80 -8.19
N SER A 326 18.51 -9.10 -8.21
CA SER A 326 17.62 -9.73 -7.23
C SER A 326 18.15 -9.60 -5.78
N LYS A 327 19.15 -8.74 -5.54
CA LYS A 327 19.88 -8.56 -4.29
C LYS A 327 19.78 -7.14 -3.70
N ASP A 328 19.45 -6.10 -4.48
CA ASP A 328 19.45 -4.70 -4.01
C ASP A 328 18.05 -4.16 -3.64
N ASN A 329 16.99 -4.96 -3.82
CA ASN A 329 15.64 -4.70 -3.27
C ASN A 329 15.27 -5.85 -2.31
N SER A 330 16.24 -6.29 -1.55
CA SER A 330 16.10 -7.45 -0.69
C SER A 330 15.47 -7.01 0.64
N VAL A 331 14.61 -7.88 1.16
CA VAL A 331 13.80 -7.66 2.36
C VAL A 331 14.64 -7.39 3.62
N GLU A 332 15.96 -7.49 3.56
CA GLU A 332 16.93 -6.96 4.53
C GLU A 332 16.65 -5.50 4.92
N GLU A 333 16.43 -4.61 3.94
CA GLU A 333 16.09 -3.20 4.21
C GLU A 333 14.71 -3.10 4.91
N HIS A 334 13.80 -4.02 4.61
CA HIS A 334 12.45 -4.08 5.20
C HIS A 334 12.46 -4.62 6.62
N VAL A 335 13.30 -5.62 6.93
CA VAL A 335 13.46 -6.15 8.28
C VAL A 335 14.15 -5.11 9.17
N GLU A 336 15.19 -4.41 8.68
CA GLU A 336 15.79 -3.29 9.41
C GLU A 336 14.79 -2.14 9.66
N PHE A 337 13.92 -1.83 8.68
CA PHE A 337 12.86 -0.84 8.85
C PHE A 337 11.85 -1.24 9.95
N ILE A 338 11.33 -2.47 9.88
CA ILE A 338 10.38 -3.01 10.86
C ILE A 338 11.00 -3.08 12.26
N GLU A 339 12.25 -3.52 12.38
CA GLU A 339 12.94 -3.71 13.67
C GLU A 339 13.37 -2.40 14.32
N SER A 340 13.71 -1.39 13.52
CA SER A 340 14.27 -0.16 14.08
C SER A 340 13.22 0.68 14.81
N GLY A 341 11.94 0.67 14.41
CA GLY A 341 10.93 1.58 14.95
C GLY A 341 11.35 3.06 14.92
N ARG A 342 12.39 3.40 14.13
CA ARG A 342 13.03 4.70 14.12
C ARG A 342 12.38 5.54 13.03
N GLU A 343 11.79 6.67 13.42
CA GLU A 343 11.55 7.83 12.55
C GLU A 343 12.87 8.52 12.16
N LYS A 344 13.93 7.78 11.82
CA LYS A 344 15.18 8.40 11.37
C LYS A 344 14.97 8.92 9.95
N ASP A 345 15.00 10.25 9.81
CA ASP A 345 15.07 11.05 8.58
C ASP A 345 14.86 10.27 7.27
N SER A 346 13.64 10.40 6.77
CA SER A 346 13.10 9.78 5.58
C SER A 346 13.87 10.13 4.31
N GLU A 347 14.72 9.26 3.80
CA GLU A 347 15.21 9.42 2.43
C GLU A 347 15.25 8.10 1.64
N LEU A 348 14.08 7.45 1.57
CA LEU A 348 13.60 6.66 0.42
C LEU A 348 14.19 5.24 0.18
N TYR A 349 14.55 4.52 1.24
CA TYR A 349 14.87 3.08 1.18
C TYR A 349 13.60 2.21 1.30
N GLY A 350 13.55 1.02 0.67
CA GLY A 350 12.40 0.12 0.74
C GLY A 350 11.09 0.67 0.17
N SER A 351 11.15 1.49 -0.90
CA SER A 351 10.05 2.25 -1.51
C SER A 351 8.71 1.50 -1.61
N ILE A 352 8.75 0.23 -2.05
CA ILE A 352 7.54 -0.59 -2.19
C ILE A 352 6.88 -0.92 -0.86
N ALA A 353 7.64 -1.01 0.23
CA ALA A 353 7.10 -1.33 1.54
C ALA A 353 6.38 -0.18 2.19
N VAL A 354 7.05 0.96 2.17
CA VAL A 354 6.47 2.21 2.64
C VAL A 354 5.22 2.51 1.80
N ALA A 355 5.25 2.27 0.49
CA ALA A 355 4.08 2.38 -0.38
C ALA A 355 2.94 1.43 0.03
N ALA A 356 3.23 0.15 0.28
CA ALA A 356 2.23 -0.86 0.63
C ALA A 356 1.57 -0.61 2.00
N LEU A 357 2.30 -0.01 2.96
CA LEU A 357 1.76 0.36 4.27
C LEU A 357 0.89 1.63 4.21
N ASN A 358 1.34 2.63 3.45
CA ASN A 358 0.71 3.95 3.42
C ASN A 358 -0.36 4.10 2.34
N SER A 359 -0.43 3.19 1.37
CA SER A 359 -1.45 3.18 0.33
C SER A 359 -1.82 1.73 0.02
N PRO A 360 -2.43 1.03 1.00
CA PRO A 360 -2.64 -0.41 0.95
C PRO A 360 -3.71 -0.86 -0.04
N LEU A 361 -4.58 0.04 -0.53
CA LEU A 361 -5.62 -0.27 -1.52
C LEU A 361 -5.05 -0.32 -2.94
N VAL A 362 -3.93 0.37 -3.20
CA VAL A 362 -3.20 0.26 -4.48
C VAL A 362 -2.83 -1.19 -4.75
N TYR A 363 -2.41 -1.94 -3.73
CA TYR A 363 -2.15 -3.38 -3.83
C TYR A 363 -3.41 -4.17 -4.26
N GLU A 364 -4.58 -3.87 -3.69
CA GLU A 364 -5.83 -4.53 -4.06
C GLU A 364 -6.22 -4.28 -5.52
N TYR A 365 -5.99 -3.04 -5.99
CA TYR A 365 -6.20 -2.67 -7.37
C TYR A 365 -5.18 -3.36 -8.29
N LEU A 366 -3.89 -3.37 -7.98
CA LEU A 366 -2.87 -4.02 -8.83
C LEU A 366 -3.14 -5.51 -9.02
N LEU A 367 -3.70 -6.16 -8.00
CA LEU A 367 -4.15 -7.54 -8.03
C LEU A 367 -5.50 -7.75 -8.75
N GLY A 368 -6.24 -6.69 -9.05
CA GLY A 368 -7.58 -6.77 -9.59
C GLY A 368 -8.61 -7.31 -8.58
N ILE A 369 -8.28 -7.41 -7.29
CA ILE A 369 -9.26 -7.73 -6.24
C ILE A 369 -10.26 -6.59 -6.13
N ARG A 370 -9.73 -5.35 -6.11
CA ARG A 370 -10.54 -4.14 -6.19
C ARG A 370 -10.62 -3.70 -7.66
N LYS A 371 -11.84 -3.55 -8.17
CA LYS A 371 -12.09 -3.17 -9.57
C LYS A 371 -12.07 -1.66 -9.76
N LEU A 372 -11.82 -1.23 -10.99
CA LEU A 372 -11.84 0.19 -11.34
C LEU A 372 -13.28 0.72 -11.36
N ALA A 373 -13.61 1.54 -10.35
CA ALA A 373 -14.85 2.28 -10.33
C ALA A 373 -14.82 3.38 -11.39
N ASN A 374 -15.80 3.37 -12.29
CA ASN A 374 -15.87 4.38 -13.34
C ASN A 374 -16.69 5.60 -12.90
N VAL A 375 -16.29 6.21 -11.78
CA VAL A 375 -16.88 7.43 -11.26
C VAL A 375 -15.93 8.59 -11.46
N ARG A 376 -16.46 9.81 -11.52
CA ARG A 376 -15.62 11.00 -11.49
C ARG A 376 -14.93 11.07 -10.12
N ILE A 377 -13.63 10.81 -10.11
CA ILE A 377 -12.79 11.01 -8.92
C ILE A 377 -12.35 12.48 -8.91
N PRO A 378 -12.37 13.17 -7.75
CA PRO A 378 -11.90 14.56 -7.67
C PRO A 378 -10.46 14.68 -8.20
N ASN A 379 -10.20 15.75 -8.97
CA ASN A 379 -8.81 16.18 -9.22
C ASN A 379 -8.16 16.76 -7.94
N SER A 380 -8.94 17.02 -6.87
CA SER A 380 -8.47 17.51 -5.58
C SER A 380 -8.06 16.33 -4.70
N LEU A 381 -6.78 16.28 -4.41
CA LEU A 381 -6.15 15.25 -3.59
C LEU A 381 -6.63 15.46 -2.14
N VAL A 382 -7.41 14.49 -1.64
CA VAL A 382 -8.14 14.58 -0.37
C VAL A 382 -7.18 14.70 0.82
N PHE A 383 -7.41 15.71 1.67
CA PHE A 383 -6.88 15.80 3.04
C PHE A 383 -7.86 15.08 3.97
N SER A 384 -7.88 13.75 3.95
CA SER A 384 -8.34 13.03 5.14
C SER A 384 -7.12 12.86 6.03
N SER A 385 -7.26 13.19 7.31
CA SER A 385 -6.32 12.78 8.36
C SER A 385 -6.11 11.27 8.41
N ASP A 386 -7.02 10.51 7.78
CA ASP A 386 -6.86 9.09 7.53
C ASP A 386 -5.97 8.91 6.29
N GLU A 387 -4.76 8.39 6.51
CA GLU A 387 -3.72 8.11 5.51
C GLU A 387 -4.11 7.07 4.44
N SER A 388 -5.42 6.82 4.24
CA SER A 388 -5.98 5.73 3.43
C SER A 388 -7.15 6.16 2.53
N SER A 389 -7.22 7.43 2.11
CA SER A 389 -8.28 7.89 1.18
C SER A 389 -8.33 6.97 -0.05
N ILE A 390 -9.50 6.38 -0.27
CA ILE A 390 -9.75 5.51 -1.42
C ILE A 390 -9.72 6.31 -2.73
N CYS A 391 -10.11 7.61 -2.71
CA CYS A 391 -10.10 8.46 -3.89
C CYS A 391 -8.68 8.67 -4.43
N SER A 392 -7.70 8.98 -3.58
CA SER A 392 -6.31 9.19 -4.03
C SER A 392 -5.71 7.92 -4.63
N GLN A 393 -5.97 6.76 -4.01
CA GLN A 393 -5.48 5.46 -4.48
C GLN A 393 -6.20 5.00 -5.76
N ALA A 394 -7.50 5.25 -5.88
CA ALA A 394 -8.27 4.98 -7.09
C ALA A 394 -7.81 5.87 -8.26
N GLN A 395 -7.58 7.17 -8.01
CA GLN A 395 -7.04 8.10 -9.00
C GLN A 395 -5.65 7.67 -9.47
N TYR A 396 -4.78 7.31 -8.51
CA TYR A 396 -3.44 6.79 -8.81
C TYR A 396 -3.50 5.62 -9.79
N ILE A 397 -4.32 4.61 -9.49
CA ILE A 397 -4.47 3.42 -10.34
C ILE A 397 -5.09 3.78 -11.69
N SER A 398 -6.10 4.64 -11.74
CA SER A 398 -6.65 5.14 -13.01
C SER A 398 -5.57 5.76 -13.91
N ASP A 399 -4.60 6.46 -13.32
CA ASP A 399 -3.53 7.12 -14.08
C ASP A 399 -2.34 6.18 -14.40
N HIS A 400 -2.05 5.20 -13.55
CA HIS A 400 -0.80 4.44 -13.55
C HIS A 400 -0.93 2.92 -13.78
N LEU A 401 -2.14 2.34 -13.80
CA LEU A 401 -2.30 0.88 -13.91
C LEU A 401 -1.67 0.32 -15.19
N ASP A 402 -1.80 1.01 -16.32
CA ASP A 402 -1.13 0.63 -17.56
C ASP A 402 0.40 0.67 -17.46
N LEU A 403 1.00 1.55 -16.66
CA LEU A 403 2.44 1.52 -16.42
C LEU A 403 2.86 0.24 -15.69
N TRP A 404 2.08 -0.21 -14.71
CA TRP A 404 2.32 -1.46 -14.00
C TRP A 404 2.10 -2.67 -14.89
N LEU A 405 0.95 -2.74 -15.57
CA LEU A 405 0.61 -3.85 -16.47
C LEU A 405 1.59 -3.96 -17.64
N SER A 406 2.09 -2.84 -18.16
CA SER A 406 3.10 -2.85 -19.23
C SER A 406 4.50 -3.27 -18.78
N ASN A 407 4.70 -3.45 -17.47
CA ASN A 407 5.96 -3.89 -16.88
C ASN A 407 5.71 -5.08 -15.93
N PRO A 408 5.36 -6.27 -16.46
CA PRO A 408 4.93 -7.41 -15.65
C PRO A 408 5.96 -7.87 -14.62
N GLU A 409 7.25 -7.66 -14.88
CA GLU A 409 8.34 -7.97 -13.96
C GLU A 409 8.34 -7.03 -12.75
N ALA A 410 8.05 -5.74 -12.98
CA ALA A 410 7.89 -4.76 -11.91
C ALA A 410 6.62 -5.05 -11.10
N LEU A 411 5.52 -5.42 -11.77
CA LEU A 411 4.28 -5.83 -11.12
C LEU A 411 4.50 -7.05 -10.23
N GLU A 412 5.14 -8.10 -10.75
CA GLU A 412 5.47 -9.31 -9.97
C GLU A 412 6.35 -8.97 -8.76
N TRP A 413 7.39 -8.17 -8.97
CA TRP A 413 8.28 -7.69 -7.90
C TRP A 413 7.51 -6.92 -6.83
N ALA A 414 6.62 -6.01 -7.23
CA ALA A 414 5.83 -5.19 -6.31
C ALA A 414 4.89 -6.05 -5.46
N ILE A 415 4.16 -6.98 -6.09
CA ILE A 415 3.26 -7.90 -5.39
C ILE A 415 4.02 -8.82 -4.44
N LYS A 416 5.17 -9.36 -4.86
CA LYS A 416 6.04 -10.19 -4.00
C LYS A 416 6.48 -9.44 -2.74
N ASN A 417 6.94 -8.21 -2.88
CA ASN A 417 7.38 -7.41 -1.74
C ASN A 417 6.21 -6.99 -0.84
N ALA A 418 5.07 -6.61 -1.43
CA ALA A 418 3.86 -6.31 -0.67
C ALA A 418 3.35 -7.54 0.14
N ASN A 419 3.40 -8.74 -0.45
CA ASN A 419 3.02 -9.99 0.22
C ASN A 419 3.88 -10.29 1.45
N ILE A 420 5.16 -9.94 1.43
CA ILE A 420 6.07 -10.14 2.56
C ILE A 420 5.68 -9.26 3.74
N ILE A 421 5.32 -8.01 3.48
CA ILE A 421 4.85 -7.07 4.51
C ILE A 421 3.49 -7.49 5.05
N ASN A 422 2.56 -7.85 4.16
CA ASN A 422 1.25 -8.34 4.55
C ASN A 422 1.38 -9.64 5.40
N SER A 423 2.34 -10.51 5.07
CA SER A 423 2.66 -11.71 5.86
C SER A 423 3.22 -11.33 7.23
N HIS A 424 4.16 -10.39 7.31
CA HIS A 424 4.67 -9.89 8.59
C HIS A 424 3.54 -9.33 9.47
N LEU A 425 2.69 -8.48 8.91
CA LEU A 425 1.56 -7.89 9.62
C LEU A 425 0.58 -8.98 10.09
N THR A 426 0.29 -9.96 9.24
CA THR A 426 -0.56 -11.12 9.61
C THR A 426 0.03 -11.90 10.78
N LEU A 427 1.30 -12.30 10.67
CA LEU A 427 1.98 -13.11 11.68
C LEU A 427 2.16 -12.36 13.03
N ASN A 428 2.07 -11.03 13.02
CA ASN A 428 2.10 -10.21 14.24
C ASN A 428 0.71 -9.70 14.68
N ASN A 429 -0.38 -10.17 14.04
CA ASN A 429 -1.76 -9.75 14.33
C ASN A 429 -2.01 -8.24 14.15
N GLU A 430 -1.35 -7.66 13.16
CA GLU A 430 -1.41 -6.24 12.81
C GLU A 430 -2.08 -5.97 11.46
N GLU A 431 -2.47 -7.01 10.70
CA GLU A 431 -3.09 -6.87 9.37
C GLU A 431 -4.31 -5.93 9.38
N LYS A 432 -5.10 -5.97 10.46
CA LYS A 432 -6.28 -5.10 10.66
C LYS A 432 -5.98 -3.60 10.53
N LYS A 433 -4.72 -3.16 10.73
CA LYS A 433 -4.29 -1.76 10.56
C LYS A 433 -4.43 -1.28 9.10
N LEU A 434 -4.47 -2.20 8.13
CA LEU A 434 -4.55 -1.87 6.71
C LEU A 434 -5.96 -1.44 6.24
N GLY A 435 -7.00 -1.63 7.07
CA GLY A 435 -8.37 -1.16 6.75
C GLY A 435 -8.98 -1.78 5.48
N ARG A 436 -8.49 -2.96 5.07
CA ARG A 436 -8.86 -3.59 3.80
C ARG A 436 -10.21 -4.29 3.89
N LYS A 437 -11.08 -4.06 2.90
CA LYS A 437 -12.47 -4.55 2.86
C LYS A 437 -12.60 -5.97 2.30
N TYR A 438 -11.81 -6.30 1.28
CA TYR A 438 -11.90 -7.59 0.58
C TYR A 438 -11.18 -8.73 1.33
N PHE A 439 -10.62 -8.42 2.50
CA PHE A 439 -9.87 -9.31 3.35
C PHE A 439 -10.64 -9.53 4.64
N ASP A 440 -10.75 -10.79 5.08
CA ASP A 440 -11.38 -11.10 6.36
C ASP A 440 -10.40 -10.79 7.49
N ASN A 441 -10.46 -9.57 8.02
CA ASN A 441 -9.60 -9.12 9.11
C ASN A 441 -9.85 -9.89 10.43
N SER A 442 -10.92 -10.68 10.53
CA SER A 442 -11.15 -11.58 11.68
C SER A 442 -10.39 -12.89 11.57
N LYS A 443 -9.95 -13.26 10.37
CA LYS A 443 -9.19 -14.49 10.06
C LYS A 443 -7.93 -14.16 9.26
N PRO A 444 -6.97 -13.42 9.84
CA PRO A 444 -5.81 -12.95 9.10
C PRO A 444 -4.97 -14.09 8.51
N PHE A 445 -4.89 -15.23 9.21
CA PHE A 445 -4.21 -16.42 8.69
C PHE A 445 -4.86 -17.02 7.43
N ASP A 446 -6.17 -16.87 7.23
CA ASP A 446 -6.82 -17.30 5.98
C ASP A 446 -6.26 -16.49 4.80
N ASN A 447 -6.09 -15.17 4.97
CA ASN A 447 -5.49 -14.30 3.95
C ASN A 447 -4.04 -14.69 3.67
N PHE A 448 -3.27 -15.00 4.73
CA PHE A 448 -1.90 -15.50 4.60
C PHE A 448 -1.81 -16.79 3.78
N PHE A 449 -2.60 -17.81 4.12
CA PHE A 449 -2.55 -19.11 3.42
C PHE A 449 -3.13 -19.05 2.01
N LYS A 450 -4.16 -18.24 1.77
CA LYS A 450 -4.82 -18.16 0.46
C LYS A 450 -4.07 -17.27 -0.51
N LEU A 451 -3.53 -16.13 -0.06
CA LEU A 451 -2.94 -15.10 -0.92
C LEU A 451 -1.48 -14.76 -0.59
N TYR A 452 -1.17 -14.33 0.63
CA TYR A 452 0.15 -13.71 0.88
C TYR A 452 1.31 -14.70 0.80
N SER A 453 1.04 -15.97 1.08
CA SER A 453 1.96 -17.08 0.84
C SER A 453 2.01 -17.56 -0.61
N LYS A 454 1.23 -16.97 -1.52
CA LYS A 454 1.29 -17.21 -2.97
C LYS A 454 2.17 -16.17 -3.65
N LEU A 455 2.91 -16.55 -4.70
CA LEU A 455 4.06 -15.81 -5.30
C LEU A 455 5.20 -15.48 -4.32
N TYR A 456 4.99 -15.74 -3.03
CA TYR A 456 5.96 -15.85 -1.97
C TYR A 456 6.95 -16.99 -2.28
N PHE A 457 8.24 -16.73 -2.06
CA PHE A 457 9.32 -17.71 -1.86
C PHE A 457 9.47 -18.80 -2.94
N PRO A 458 10.21 -18.49 -4.01
CA PRO A 458 11.26 -19.45 -4.37
C PRO A 458 12.67 -18.89 -4.27
N ASP A 459 12.85 -17.56 -4.25
CA ASP A 459 14.18 -16.91 -4.33
C ASP A 459 14.46 -15.88 -3.22
N SER A 460 13.65 -15.82 -2.15
CA SER A 460 13.91 -14.90 -1.03
C SER A 460 15.14 -15.32 -0.21
N ARG A 461 15.86 -14.35 0.34
CA ARG A 461 17.10 -14.56 1.09
C ARG A 461 16.80 -15.23 2.45
N ALA A 462 17.74 -16.04 2.93
CA ALA A 462 17.51 -16.97 4.06
C ALA A 462 17.15 -16.28 5.38
N ASP A 463 17.58 -15.05 5.57
CA ASP A 463 17.33 -14.15 6.70
C ASP A 463 15.86 -13.70 6.80
N VAL A 464 15.24 -13.39 5.67
CA VAL A 464 13.80 -13.05 5.57
C VAL A 464 12.94 -14.22 6.02
N ASN A 465 13.29 -15.39 5.48
CA ASN A 465 12.62 -16.65 5.73
C ASN A 465 12.73 -17.01 7.22
N LEU A 466 13.90 -16.79 7.80
CA LEU A 466 14.18 -16.96 9.22
C LEU A 466 13.32 -16.00 10.07
N TYR A 467 13.27 -14.72 9.71
CA TYR A 467 12.51 -13.71 10.46
C TYR A 467 11.00 -14.02 10.49
N LEU A 468 10.42 -14.33 9.33
CA LEU A 468 9.00 -14.70 9.25
C LEU A 468 8.73 -16.01 10.00
N LEU A 469 9.70 -16.94 10.02
CA LEU A 469 9.63 -18.15 10.84
C LEU A 469 9.64 -17.81 12.34
N HIS A 470 10.46 -16.86 12.81
CA HIS A 470 10.37 -16.38 14.20
C HIS A 470 9.00 -15.77 14.52
N CYS A 471 8.39 -15.05 13.57
CA CYS A 471 7.05 -14.49 13.75
C CYS A 471 5.97 -15.58 13.82
N ALA A 472 6.02 -16.59 12.95
CA ALA A 472 5.10 -17.73 12.98
C ALA A 472 5.22 -18.54 14.28
N VAL A 473 6.44 -18.74 14.78
CA VAL A 473 6.67 -19.37 16.10
C VAL A 473 6.05 -18.53 17.20
N ARG A 474 6.30 -17.22 17.24
CA ARG A 474 5.71 -16.30 18.24
C ARG A 474 4.17 -16.32 18.21
N ALA A 475 3.59 -16.43 17.02
CA ALA A 475 2.15 -16.55 16.83
C ALA A 475 1.57 -17.91 17.26
N LYS A 476 2.42 -18.87 17.66
CA LYS A 476 2.04 -20.25 18.01
C LYS A 476 1.25 -20.95 16.90
N ASN A 477 1.53 -20.61 15.64
CA ASN A 477 0.83 -21.16 14.49
C ASN A 477 1.69 -22.22 13.80
N LEU A 478 1.46 -23.49 14.14
CA LEU A 478 2.22 -24.63 13.60
C LEU A 478 2.10 -24.73 12.07
N ASP A 479 0.93 -24.44 11.50
CA ASP A 479 0.72 -24.59 10.06
C ASP A 479 1.50 -23.53 9.27
N ALA A 480 1.59 -22.31 9.80
CA ALA A 480 2.44 -21.26 9.23
C ALA A 480 3.94 -21.64 9.35
N VAL A 481 4.34 -22.22 10.49
CA VAL A 481 5.71 -22.75 10.68
C VAL A 481 6.03 -23.84 9.65
N LYS A 482 5.14 -24.82 9.47
CA LYS A 482 5.31 -25.90 8.49
C LYS A 482 5.47 -25.35 7.08
N LEU A 483 4.56 -24.46 6.68
CA LEU A 483 4.59 -23.82 5.36
C LEU A 483 5.93 -23.11 5.12
N LEU A 484 6.38 -22.27 6.06
CA LEU A 484 7.63 -21.53 5.91
C LEU A 484 8.85 -22.45 5.81
N VAL A 485 8.89 -23.52 6.61
CA VAL A 485 9.98 -24.50 6.59
C VAL A 485 9.97 -25.30 5.28
N ASP A 486 8.80 -25.71 4.79
CA ASP A 486 8.68 -26.43 3.53
C ASP A 486 9.05 -25.53 2.32
N GLN A 487 8.90 -24.21 2.46
CA GLN A 487 9.39 -23.19 1.52
C GLN A 487 10.88 -22.81 1.71
N GLY A 488 11.62 -23.54 2.56
CA GLY A 488 13.07 -23.39 2.72
C GLY A 488 13.52 -22.48 3.88
N ALA A 489 12.63 -22.02 4.75
CA ALA A 489 13.03 -21.34 5.98
C ALA A 489 13.86 -22.28 6.87
N THR A 490 15.06 -21.85 7.24
CA THR A 490 15.95 -22.70 8.03
C THR A 490 15.64 -22.58 9.52
N ILE A 491 15.37 -23.70 10.17
CA ILE A 491 15.11 -23.76 11.63
C ILE A 491 16.41 -23.51 12.44
N TYR A 492 17.56 -23.84 11.84
CA TYR A 492 18.88 -23.76 12.48
C TYR A 492 19.82 -22.81 11.72
N THR A 493 20.40 -21.85 12.43
CA THR A 493 21.38 -20.90 11.88
C THR A 493 22.70 -20.94 12.64
N LYS A 494 23.79 -20.47 12.02
CA LYS A 494 25.11 -20.35 12.68
C LYS A 494 25.19 -19.18 13.68
N SER A 495 24.14 -18.38 13.76
CA SER A 495 23.89 -17.33 14.74
C SER A 495 22.66 -17.69 15.58
N GLU A 496 22.72 -17.42 16.87
CA GLU A 496 21.62 -17.62 17.81
C GLU A 496 21.06 -16.27 18.29
N PRO A 497 19.80 -16.20 18.72
CA PRO A 497 18.87 -17.33 18.96
C PRO A 497 18.08 -17.78 17.71
N THR A 498 18.03 -19.10 17.47
CA THR A 498 17.25 -19.67 16.34
C THR A 498 15.74 -19.76 16.65
N PRO A 499 14.86 -19.99 15.66
CA PRO A 499 13.43 -20.22 15.91
C PRO A 499 13.17 -21.36 16.90
N PHE A 500 14.02 -22.40 16.91
CA PHE A 500 13.94 -23.50 17.87
C PHE A 500 14.22 -23.03 19.30
N HIS A 501 15.24 -22.19 19.50
CA HIS A 501 15.52 -21.57 20.79
C HIS A 501 14.32 -20.73 21.28
N PHE A 502 13.68 -19.97 20.39
CA PHE A 502 12.51 -19.16 20.72
C PHE A 502 11.31 -20.01 21.15
N ALA A 503 11.02 -21.08 20.41
CA ALA A 503 9.94 -22.01 20.75
C ALA A 503 10.11 -22.58 22.17
N CYS A 504 11.33 -22.98 22.53
CA CYS A 504 11.66 -23.52 23.84
C CYS A 504 11.68 -22.47 24.96
N TYR A 505 12.29 -21.31 24.73
CA TYR A 505 12.46 -20.28 25.76
C TYR A 505 11.14 -19.59 26.13
N TYR A 506 10.29 -19.31 25.15
CA TYR A 506 9.05 -18.55 25.39
C TYR A 506 7.79 -19.41 25.54
N ASP A 507 7.89 -20.74 25.48
CA ASP A 507 6.74 -21.66 25.50
C ASP A 507 5.75 -21.35 24.36
N TYR A 508 6.29 -21.25 23.14
CA TYR A 508 5.55 -20.92 21.93
C TYR A 508 5.14 -22.18 21.15
N GLY A 509 4.37 -23.06 21.79
CA GLY A 509 3.78 -24.25 21.17
C GLY A 509 4.67 -25.49 21.26
N SER A 510 4.24 -26.49 22.04
CA SER A 510 4.97 -27.76 22.20
C SER A 510 4.92 -28.62 20.93
N ASP A 511 3.85 -28.50 20.16
CA ASP A 511 3.71 -29.07 18.83
C ASP A 511 4.74 -28.51 17.82
N ILE A 512 5.07 -27.21 17.91
CA ILE A 512 6.15 -26.58 17.14
C ILE A 512 7.52 -27.12 17.57
N VAL A 513 7.75 -27.29 18.87
CA VAL A 513 8.98 -27.89 19.41
C VAL A 513 9.15 -29.32 18.90
N LYS A 514 8.09 -30.13 18.95
CA LYS A 514 8.06 -31.49 18.40
C LYS A 514 8.39 -31.50 16.90
N TYR A 515 7.76 -30.62 16.12
CA TYR A 515 8.02 -30.49 14.70
C TYR A 515 9.49 -30.13 14.41
N PHE A 516 10.07 -29.18 15.15
CA PHE A 516 11.49 -28.81 15.00
C PHE A 516 12.44 -29.94 15.39
N CYS A 517 12.13 -30.70 16.44
CA CYS A 517 12.84 -31.93 16.79
C CYS A 517 12.85 -32.91 15.61
N GLU A 518 11.69 -33.19 15.02
CA GLU A 518 11.55 -34.14 13.91
C GLU A 518 12.25 -33.68 12.62
N LYS A 519 12.23 -32.37 12.32
CA LYS A 519 12.84 -31.81 11.11
C LYS A 519 14.34 -31.59 11.21
N THR A 520 14.87 -31.22 12.38
CA THR A 520 16.30 -30.86 12.54
C THR A 520 17.13 -31.92 13.26
N GLY A 521 16.55 -32.60 14.24
CA GLY A 521 17.29 -33.50 15.13
C GLY A 521 18.37 -32.84 15.98
N THR A 522 18.35 -31.51 16.15
CA THR A 522 19.40 -30.77 16.89
C THR A 522 18.94 -30.12 18.21
N PRO A 523 18.08 -30.74 19.05
CA PRO A 523 17.61 -30.09 20.29
C PRO A 523 18.70 -29.90 21.36
N LEU A 524 19.85 -30.59 21.21
CA LEU A 524 20.99 -30.53 22.12
C LEU A 524 22.12 -29.61 21.63
N LYS A 525 22.04 -29.11 20.40
CA LYS A 525 23.14 -28.37 19.77
C LYS A 525 23.28 -26.99 20.39
N THR A 526 24.51 -26.60 20.72
CA THR A 526 24.88 -25.28 21.21
C THR A 526 25.61 -24.49 20.11
N VAL A 527 25.47 -23.17 20.07
CA VAL A 527 26.17 -22.32 19.10
C VAL A 527 26.97 -21.20 19.80
N LYS A 528 28.25 -21.12 19.42
CA LYS A 528 29.26 -20.13 19.84
C LYS A 528 29.48 -20.04 21.36
N ILE A 529 28.54 -19.55 22.17
CA ILE A 529 28.65 -19.45 23.66
C ILE A 529 27.25 -19.54 24.37
N LYS A 530 26.13 -19.83 23.66
CA LYS A 530 24.78 -19.90 24.25
C LYS A 530 24.27 -21.35 24.44
N GLN A 531 23.26 -21.48 25.30
CA GLN A 531 22.63 -22.73 25.74
C GLN A 531 21.77 -23.37 24.64
N SER A 532 21.70 -24.70 24.60
CA SER A 532 20.90 -25.44 23.61
C SER A 532 19.39 -25.21 23.79
N PRO A 533 18.55 -25.53 22.79
CA PRO A 533 17.09 -25.43 22.92
C PRO A 533 16.54 -26.18 24.15
N LEU A 534 17.09 -27.35 24.47
CA LEU A 534 16.75 -28.10 25.68
C LEU A 534 17.03 -27.30 26.96
N ILE A 535 18.23 -26.73 27.08
CA ILE A 535 18.62 -25.98 28.28
C ILE A 535 17.84 -24.66 28.38
N MET A 536 17.48 -24.03 27.27
CA MET A 536 16.59 -22.86 27.29
C MET A 536 15.18 -23.19 27.80
N ALA A 537 14.61 -24.34 27.45
CA ALA A 537 13.33 -24.78 28.02
C ALA A 537 13.44 -24.99 29.54
N ILE A 538 14.51 -25.68 29.96
CA ILE A 538 14.82 -25.96 31.37
C ILE A 538 14.94 -24.67 32.19
N ASN A 539 15.74 -23.71 31.73
CA ASN A 539 16.03 -22.47 32.47
C ASN A 539 14.84 -21.51 32.56
N GLN A 540 13.77 -21.79 31.83
CA GLN A 540 12.52 -21.04 31.89
C GLN A 540 11.41 -21.83 32.61
N GLY A 541 11.69 -23.06 33.07
CA GLY A 541 10.68 -23.93 33.71
C GLY A 541 9.56 -24.36 32.75
N ASN A 542 9.84 -24.38 31.44
CA ASN A 542 8.87 -24.73 30.40
C ASN A 542 8.81 -26.26 30.21
N TRP A 543 8.02 -26.92 31.07
CA TRP A 543 7.95 -28.39 31.13
C TRP A 543 7.40 -29.06 29.85
N LYS A 544 6.50 -28.39 29.11
CA LYS A 544 5.94 -28.93 27.86
C LYS A 544 7.00 -29.07 26.75
N PRO A 545 7.73 -28.01 26.35
CA PRO A 545 8.89 -28.15 25.46
C PRO A 545 9.91 -29.19 25.94
N LEU A 546 10.18 -29.26 27.24
CA LEU A 546 11.08 -30.27 27.81
C LEU A 546 10.60 -31.70 27.52
N VAL A 547 9.34 -32.00 27.82
CA VAL A 547 8.75 -33.33 27.59
C VAL A 547 8.82 -33.72 26.11
N GLU A 548 8.54 -32.80 25.19
CA GLU A 548 8.62 -33.09 23.75
C GLU A 548 10.05 -33.41 23.32
N ILE A 549 11.05 -32.67 23.81
CA ILE A 549 12.45 -32.93 23.51
C ILE A 549 12.90 -34.27 24.09
N LEU A 550 12.57 -34.58 25.35
CA LEU A 550 12.94 -35.85 25.99
C LEU A 550 12.26 -37.03 25.29
N SER A 551 10.98 -36.89 24.93
CA SER A 551 10.24 -37.87 24.14
C SER A 551 10.91 -38.13 22.80
N TYR A 552 11.34 -37.08 22.09
CA TYR A 552 12.07 -37.21 20.84
C TYR A 552 13.39 -37.95 21.02
N LEU A 553 14.20 -37.59 22.03
CA LEU A 553 15.48 -38.23 22.31
C LEU A 553 15.31 -39.70 22.69
N LEU A 554 14.28 -40.02 23.49
CA LEU A 554 13.94 -41.39 23.85
C LEU A 554 13.55 -42.19 22.61
N LYS A 555 12.67 -41.65 21.75
CA LYS A 555 12.25 -42.26 20.48
C LYS A 555 13.44 -42.52 19.54
N LYS A 556 14.49 -41.69 19.59
CA LYS A 556 15.72 -41.84 18.80
C LYS A 556 16.81 -42.68 19.48
N ASN A 557 16.53 -43.28 20.65
CA ASN A 557 17.50 -43.99 21.48
C ASN A 557 18.76 -43.16 21.81
N SER A 558 18.62 -41.82 21.85
CA SER A 558 19.70 -40.87 22.13
C SER A 558 19.56 -40.22 23.50
N LEU A 559 18.55 -40.58 24.28
CA LEU A 559 18.39 -40.10 25.64
C LEU A 559 19.34 -40.87 26.58
N THR A 560 20.26 -40.15 27.21
CA THR A 560 21.22 -40.72 28.18
C THR A 560 20.98 -40.16 29.57
N ASN A 561 21.46 -40.88 30.59
CA ASN A 561 21.40 -40.40 31.97
C ASN A 561 22.18 -39.07 32.15
N ASP A 562 23.26 -38.86 31.39
CA ASP A 562 24.06 -37.63 31.44
C ASP A 562 23.27 -36.40 30.96
N ILE A 563 22.42 -36.57 29.94
CA ILE A 563 21.50 -35.52 29.49
C ILE A 563 20.51 -35.18 30.61
N LEU A 564 19.88 -36.18 31.22
CA LEU A 564 18.93 -35.98 32.32
C LEU A 564 19.59 -35.31 33.54
N GLN A 565 20.81 -35.72 33.87
CA GLN A 565 21.63 -35.11 34.91
C GLN A 565 21.97 -33.65 34.60
N THR A 566 22.27 -33.33 33.34
CA THR A 566 22.49 -31.94 32.91
C THR A 566 21.22 -31.11 33.06
N CYS A 567 20.05 -31.66 32.71
CA CYS A 567 18.76 -30.98 32.92
C CYS A 567 18.55 -30.60 34.39
N VAL A 568 18.77 -31.53 35.33
CA VAL A 568 18.64 -31.24 36.78
C VAL A 568 19.60 -30.14 37.23
N LYS A 569 20.85 -30.19 36.75
CA LYS A 569 21.89 -29.22 37.12
C LYS A 569 21.51 -27.79 36.70
N GLU A 570 21.01 -27.63 35.48
CA GLU A 570 20.67 -26.31 34.93
C GLU A 570 19.30 -25.81 35.41
N LEU A 571 18.36 -26.70 35.76
CA LEU A 571 16.97 -26.35 36.09
C LEU A 571 16.81 -25.24 37.13
N PHE A 572 17.65 -25.19 38.15
CA PHE A 572 17.58 -24.15 39.18
C PHE A 572 18.69 -23.10 39.09
N ASN A 573 19.45 -23.11 37.99
CA ASN A 573 20.50 -22.13 37.70
C ASN A 573 19.95 -20.93 36.92
N THR A 574 18.86 -20.37 37.44
CA THR A 574 18.07 -19.31 36.80
C THR A 574 17.33 -18.54 37.87
N SER A 575 17.16 -17.22 37.70
CA SER A 575 16.35 -16.40 38.60
C SER A 575 14.84 -16.53 38.34
N VAL A 576 14.44 -17.30 37.32
CA VAL A 576 13.03 -17.54 36.98
C VAL A 576 12.32 -18.34 38.07
N TYR A 577 13.01 -19.27 38.74
CA TYR A 577 12.42 -20.07 39.82
C TYR A 577 11.96 -19.19 40.99
N GLU A 578 12.84 -18.32 41.48
CA GLU A 578 12.55 -17.33 42.52
C GLU A 578 11.39 -16.42 42.09
N CYS A 579 11.40 -15.97 40.84
CA CYS A 579 10.34 -15.12 40.31
C CYS A 579 8.98 -15.81 40.31
N VAL A 580 8.91 -17.09 39.94
CA VAL A 580 7.66 -17.88 39.93
C VAL A 580 7.17 -18.18 41.36
N LYS A 581 8.08 -18.27 42.33
CA LYS A 581 7.74 -18.40 43.76
C LYS A 581 7.34 -17.08 44.44
N GLY A 582 7.28 -15.98 43.69
CA GLY A 582 6.89 -14.66 44.22
C GLY A 582 7.97 -13.96 45.04
N LEU A 583 9.25 -14.36 44.87
CA LEU A 583 10.40 -13.70 45.47
C LEU A 583 10.89 -12.55 44.56
N GLU A 584 12.15 -12.55 44.16
CA GLU A 584 12.71 -11.51 43.29
C GLU A 584 12.30 -11.70 41.82
N LYS A 585 11.96 -10.61 41.15
CA LYS A 585 11.61 -10.65 39.72
C LYS A 585 12.85 -10.97 38.87
N CYS A 586 12.71 -11.94 37.97
CA CYS A 586 13.76 -12.25 37.01
C CYS A 586 13.90 -11.12 35.95
N GLN A 587 15.05 -11.07 35.27
CA GLN A 587 15.33 -10.07 34.23
C GLN A 587 14.24 -10.02 33.15
N ARG A 588 13.67 -11.18 32.77
CA ARG A 588 12.61 -11.28 31.76
C ARG A 588 11.34 -10.57 32.21
N CYS A 589 10.87 -10.81 33.43
CA CYS A 589 9.68 -10.14 33.97
C CYS A 589 9.91 -8.69 34.37
N TYR A 590 11.16 -8.28 34.57
CA TYR A 590 11.50 -6.88 34.85
C TYR A 590 11.61 -6.03 33.57
N MET A 591 12.23 -6.57 32.52
CA MET A 591 12.64 -5.79 31.34
C MET A 591 11.75 -5.97 30.09
N THR A 592 10.91 -7.01 30.03
CA THR A 592 10.22 -7.37 28.79
C THR A 592 8.71 -7.36 28.91
N ASN A 593 8.02 -7.04 27.81
CA ASN A 593 6.56 -7.14 27.68
C ASN A 593 6.09 -8.61 27.50
N VAL A 594 6.99 -9.59 27.65
CA VAL A 594 6.70 -11.03 27.46
C VAL A 594 7.15 -11.81 28.70
N PRO A 595 6.35 -11.80 29.78
CA PRO A 595 6.67 -12.53 31.00
C PRO A 595 6.74 -14.05 30.74
N HIS A 596 7.16 -14.83 31.74
CA HIS A 596 7.06 -16.29 31.67
C HIS A 596 5.60 -16.74 31.51
N SER A 597 5.40 -17.92 30.91
CA SER A 597 4.07 -18.53 30.73
C SER A 597 3.41 -18.78 32.10
N ASN A 598 2.08 -18.67 32.17
CA ASN A 598 1.32 -18.98 33.39
C ASN A 598 1.39 -20.47 33.76
N ASP A 599 1.81 -21.34 32.83
CA ASP A 599 1.97 -22.79 33.02
C ASP A 599 3.44 -23.18 33.27
N VAL A 600 4.32 -22.22 33.58
CA VAL A 600 5.68 -22.53 34.03
C VAL A 600 5.62 -23.32 35.34
N SER A 601 6.36 -24.43 35.39
CA SER A 601 6.50 -25.23 36.61
C SER A 601 7.82 -25.97 36.61
N PHE A 602 8.63 -25.71 37.64
CA PHE A 602 9.90 -26.38 37.85
C PHE A 602 9.68 -27.78 38.45
N GLU A 603 8.61 -27.97 39.21
CA GLU A 603 8.18 -29.27 39.76
C GLU A 603 7.82 -30.23 38.62
N LYS A 604 6.97 -29.81 37.68
CA LYS A 604 6.66 -30.62 36.49
C LYS A 604 7.89 -30.92 35.64
N CYS A 605 8.89 -30.02 35.59
CA CYS A 605 10.16 -30.32 34.95
C CYS A 605 10.93 -31.43 35.68
N VAL A 606 10.98 -31.40 37.02
CA VAL A 606 11.61 -32.46 37.83
C VAL A 606 10.88 -33.79 37.62
N ASP A 607 9.55 -33.78 37.69
CA ASP A 607 8.72 -34.97 37.46
C ASP A 607 8.97 -35.56 36.08
N ALA A 608 8.99 -34.74 35.04
CA ALA A 608 9.32 -35.18 33.69
C ALA A 608 10.70 -35.85 33.66
N ILE A 609 11.74 -35.19 34.17
CA ILE A 609 13.10 -35.74 34.15
C ILE A 609 13.18 -37.10 34.86
N ILE A 610 12.48 -37.27 35.99
CA ILE A 610 12.41 -38.54 36.74
C ILE A 610 11.68 -39.60 35.93
N LEU A 611 10.51 -39.27 35.36
CA LEU A 611 9.70 -40.18 34.55
C LEU A 611 10.44 -40.66 33.30
N PHE A 612 11.30 -39.82 32.73
CA PHE A 612 12.17 -40.19 31.60
C PHE A 612 13.41 -41.03 31.99
N GLY A 613 13.53 -41.43 33.27
CA GLY A 613 14.44 -42.47 33.72
C GLY A 613 15.74 -41.97 34.38
N LEU A 614 15.72 -40.79 35.02
CA LEU A 614 16.88 -40.27 35.73
C LEU A 614 17.36 -41.25 36.82
N LYS A 615 18.66 -41.58 36.76
CA LYS A 615 19.38 -42.32 37.80
C LYS A 615 20.32 -41.38 38.54
N LEU A 616 20.02 -41.13 39.81
CA LEU A 616 20.90 -40.37 40.71
C LEU A 616 22.08 -41.25 41.13
N LEU A 617 23.27 -40.97 40.59
CA LEU A 617 24.51 -41.63 41.00
C LEU A 617 25.07 -40.95 42.26
N ASN A 618 25.69 -41.70 43.18
CA ASN A 618 26.26 -41.17 44.43
C ASN A 618 27.26 -40.00 44.24
N LYS A 619 27.89 -39.86 43.06
CA LYS A 619 28.79 -38.73 42.73
C LYS A 619 28.06 -37.43 42.38
N PHE A 620 26.77 -37.48 42.06
CA PHE A 620 25.96 -36.30 41.70
C PHE A 620 25.77 -35.34 42.89
N TYR A 621 25.81 -35.88 44.11
CA TYR A 621 25.75 -35.13 45.37
C TYR A 621 26.97 -34.22 45.63
N ILE A 622 28.11 -34.50 44.98
CA ILE A 622 29.39 -33.83 45.28
C ILE A 622 29.55 -32.52 44.48
N VAL A 623 28.89 -32.40 43.32
CA VAL A 623 29.08 -31.28 42.37
C VAL A 623 27.96 -30.23 42.44
N MET A 624 26.87 -30.53 43.14
CA MET A 624 25.67 -29.69 43.19
C MET A 624 25.70 -28.75 44.40
N ASN A 625 25.51 -27.44 44.17
CA ASN A 625 25.45 -26.46 45.25
C ASN A 625 24.29 -26.80 46.22
N ARG A 626 24.53 -26.67 47.53
CA ARG A 626 23.54 -26.86 48.61
C ARG A 626 22.20 -26.15 48.36
N SER A 627 22.23 -24.97 47.75
CA SER A 627 21.02 -24.21 47.39
C SER A 627 20.16 -24.95 46.34
N THR A 628 20.77 -25.40 45.25
CA THR A 628 20.12 -26.17 44.19
C THR A 628 19.55 -27.49 44.70
N PHE A 629 20.31 -28.18 45.56
CA PHE A 629 19.86 -29.44 46.17
C PHE A 629 18.61 -29.26 47.05
N LYS A 630 18.56 -28.20 47.86
CA LYS A 630 17.37 -27.86 48.65
C LYS A 630 16.14 -27.58 47.78
N LYS A 631 16.33 -26.86 46.66
CA LYS A 631 15.26 -26.59 45.70
C LYS A 631 14.73 -27.86 45.04
N ILE A 632 15.62 -28.80 44.69
CA ILE A 632 15.23 -30.11 44.13
C ILE A 632 14.40 -30.91 45.13
N ILE A 633 14.85 -31.01 46.39
CA ILE A 633 14.08 -31.71 47.43
C ILE A 633 12.70 -31.06 47.60
N HIS A 634 12.64 -29.73 47.66
CA HIS A 634 11.36 -29.01 47.78
C HIS A 634 10.46 -29.13 46.53
N ALA A 635 11.02 -29.40 45.36
CA ALA A 635 10.23 -29.66 44.16
C ALA A 635 9.67 -31.10 44.13
N ILE A 636 10.29 -32.04 44.84
CA ILE A 636 9.90 -33.46 44.91
C ILE A 636 8.91 -33.72 46.06
N TYR A 637 9.03 -32.98 47.17
CA TYR A 637 8.21 -33.09 48.39
C TYR A 637 7.36 -31.85 48.60
#